data_AF-A0A9N7YLA4-F1
#
_entry.id   AF-A0A9N7YLA4-F1
#
_cell.length_a   1.000
_cell.length_b   1.000
_cell.length_c   1.000
_cell.angle_alpha   90.00
_cell.angle_beta   90.00
_cell.angle_gamma   90.00
#
_symmetry.space_group_name_H-M   'P 1'
#
loop_
_entity.id
_entity.type
_entity.pdbx_description
1 polymer ?
#
loop_
_entity_poly.entity_id
_entity_poly.type
_entity_poly.pdbx_seq_one_letter_code
_entity_poly.pdbx_strand_id
1 'polypeptide(L)'
;MYTLYPPPPTFPYPFVSVLQLVGGQFDLEMNFIIQEPDSILCMVELLDKCEPTCQAEVWSIFTAILKKSVRNLQACTDVGLIQQVLERISTTDSMIADLLVDMLGVLASYSITVKELKLFFSKLQGQEGQWPRHAVKLLSVLKYMAHRNGPDSFFSFPGKNAAAIALPPIAKWPYQNGFTFHTWLRMDPLNNINVDKDKPYLYCFRTSKGLGYSAHFVGGCLIVTSLKTKGKGFQHCVKYDFKPQKWYMVTLVYIYNRWKNSELSCYVNGELASFGDIAWFVNTSDTFDKCFLGSSETADANRVFCGQMGAVYLFGEALSAAQILAIYQLGPGYQGTFKYKAESDLLFAEHHKTLLYDGKLSSSIAFTYNPRATDAQLCLESSPKDNASIFVHSPHALMLQDVKAVVTHSVQSGIHSIGGVQVLFPLFAQLDYRQPSSHELDTSVGCTLLSFGFLVIGYTLEKSSKVHVTRPVLDIVLAFSRYLSNLQNGILLLKQLCDHILFNPVIWIHAPAKVQLTHYTYLATEFISTVTIYNAIRRVGTVLQVMHTLKYYYWVVNPQDRSGVIPKGLDGPRPNLKEILSLRAFLLLFVKQLIMKDHGVKDDELQSILNYLLTMHEDDNIMDVLQLLVALMSEHPGSMVQAFDQRNGIRVVYKLVASKSEGIRVQALKVMGYFLKHLPPKRKSEVMLSHGLFSLLTERLMLHCSQFSMTTYNALFEILTEQICTQVIHKQHPDPDSTVKILNPQILKVIAALLKNCPLSPESMEVRRLFLSDMIKLFNNSRENRRSLLQCSVWQEWMISLCFINPRNTEEQKITEMVYAIFRILLYHAIKYEWGGWRVWVDTLSITHSKVTFEQHKENLSRMFRQYQHQESLGSVRTISGVSQSSENMEGVNGSSAEEMAPNTVIELRVDEPSQKSPESASSSTITSSPQETAGERGQASITVSNILERSESAEGPRRDHSG
;
A
#
# COMPACT_ATOMS: atom_id res chain seq x y z
N MET A 1 34.77 66.80 0.81
CA MET A 1 34.42 67.70 -0.30
C MET A 1 34.88 67.07 -1.61
N TYR A 2 33.96 66.50 -2.40
CA TYR A 2 34.08 66.42 -3.86
C TYR A 2 32.66 66.46 -4.41
N THR A 3 32.45 67.21 -5.49
CA THR A 3 31.15 67.67 -5.96
C THR A 3 30.39 66.64 -6.79
N LEU A 4 29.09 66.52 -6.54
CA LEU A 4 28.14 65.75 -7.35
C LEU A 4 28.04 66.35 -8.77
N TYR A 5 28.30 65.52 -9.78
CA TYR A 5 27.76 65.71 -11.13
C TYR A 5 26.55 64.77 -11.31
N PRO A 6 25.43 65.21 -11.90
CA PRO A 6 24.31 64.34 -12.22
C PRO A 6 24.63 63.47 -13.45
N PRO A 7 24.20 62.19 -13.49
CA PRO A 7 24.31 61.35 -14.69
C PRO A 7 23.26 61.76 -15.75
N PRO A 8 23.44 61.37 -17.03
CA PRO A 8 22.52 61.71 -18.11
C PRO A 8 21.15 61.00 -18.00
N PRO A 9 20.08 61.58 -18.59
CA PRO A 9 18.70 61.16 -18.33
C PRO A 9 18.24 60.01 -19.25
N THR A 10 18.81 58.81 -19.09
CA THR A 10 18.38 57.61 -19.84
C THR A 10 18.33 56.30 -19.06
N PHE A 11 18.67 56.29 -17.76
CA PHE A 11 18.50 55.12 -16.89
C PHE A 11 17.60 55.45 -15.68
N PRO A 12 16.61 54.61 -15.35
CA PRO A 12 15.84 54.80 -14.13
C PRO A 12 16.73 54.53 -12.91
N TYR A 13 16.61 55.37 -11.89
CA TYR A 13 17.41 55.36 -10.65
C TYR A 13 17.62 53.97 -9.96
N PRO A 14 16.70 52.99 -10.01
CA PRO A 14 16.90 51.67 -9.37
C PRO A 14 18.05 50.83 -9.94
N PHE A 15 18.52 51.11 -11.17
CA PHE A 15 19.72 50.44 -11.68
C PHE A 15 20.99 50.78 -10.87
N VAL A 16 21.04 51.96 -10.25
CA VAL A 16 22.20 52.43 -9.48
C VAL A 16 22.44 51.58 -8.22
N SER A 17 21.37 51.12 -7.56
CA SER A 17 21.48 50.23 -6.39
C SER A 17 22.02 48.83 -6.73
N VAL A 18 21.61 48.26 -7.88
CA VAL A 18 22.18 46.97 -8.34
C VAL A 18 23.64 47.18 -8.75
N LEU A 19 23.97 48.30 -9.40
CA LEU A 19 25.35 48.66 -9.78
C LEU A 19 26.30 48.79 -8.57
N GLN A 20 25.84 49.31 -7.44
CA GLN A 20 26.68 49.44 -6.23
C GLN A 20 27.05 48.08 -5.60
N LEU A 21 26.18 47.07 -5.67
CA LEU A 21 26.45 45.73 -5.10
C LEU A 21 27.66 45.01 -5.71
N VAL A 22 28.00 45.31 -6.97
CA VAL A 22 28.89 44.50 -7.82
C VAL A 22 30.25 45.17 -8.10
N GLY A 23 30.54 46.28 -7.43
CA GLY A 23 31.85 46.96 -7.52
C GLY A 23 32.24 47.46 -8.93
N GLY A 24 31.27 47.71 -9.81
CA GLY A 24 31.51 48.10 -11.19
C GLY A 24 30.22 48.09 -12.04
N GLN A 25 30.36 48.14 -13.37
CA GLN A 25 29.21 47.97 -14.25
C GLN A 25 28.66 46.54 -14.12
N PHE A 26 27.36 46.42 -13.84
CA PHE A 26 26.67 45.14 -13.72
C PHE A 26 26.51 44.47 -15.09
N ASP A 27 26.83 43.19 -15.16
CA ASP A 27 26.62 42.35 -16.33
C ASP A 27 26.23 40.94 -15.87
N LEU A 28 25.11 40.43 -16.39
CA LEU A 28 24.53 39.15 -15.96
C LEU A 28 25.40 37.93 -16.30
N GLU A 29 26.40 38.07 -17.18
CA GLU A 29 27.33 37.03 -17.62
C GLU A 29 28.77 37.25 -17.14
N MET A 30 29.20 38.51 -17.02
CA MET A 30 30.60 38.88 -16.78
C MET A 30 30.84 39.54 -15.41
N ASN A 31 29.87 40.27 -14.84
CA ASN A 31 30.03 40.93 -13.54
C ASN A 31 28.73 40.93 -12.73
N PHE A 32 28.52 39.83 -11.99
CA PHE A 32 27.32 39.58 -11.16
C PHE A 32 27.67 39.12 -9.73
N ILE A 33 28.94 39.18 -9.32
CA ILE A 33 29.39 38.73 -7.99
C ILE A 33 29.31 39.87 -6.98
N ILE A 34 28.53 39.68 -5.92
CA ILE A 34 28.35 40.69 -4.87
C ILE A 34 29.69 40.91 -4.15
N GLN A 35 30.18 42.16 -4.17
CA GLN A 35 31.44 42.56 -3.54
C GLN A 35 31.23 43.14 -2.13
N GLU A 36 30.09 43.80 -1.91
CA GLU A 36 29.73 44.45 -0.65
C GLU A 36 28.39 43.87 -0.14
N PRO A 37 28.43 42.82 0.70
CA PRO A 37 27.20 42.15 1.17
C PRO A 37 26.28 43.07 1.97
N ASP A 38 26.82 43.98 2.79
CA ASP A 38 26.01 44.86 3.66
C ASP A 38 25.07 45.76 2.85
N SER A 39 25.46 46.15 1.63
CA SER A 39 24.64 46.92 0.70
C SER A 39 23.40 46.16 0.19
N ILE A 40 23.29 44.83 0.41
CA ILE A 40 22.05 44.08 0.18
C ILE A 40 20.92 44.61 1.08
N LEU A 41 21.20 44.95 2.34
CA LEU A 41 20.18 45.46 3.27
C LEU A 41 19.65 46.82 2.78
N CYS A 42 20.55 47.72 2.36
CA CYS A 42 20.20 48.99 1.74
C CYS A 42 19.35 48.80 0.47
N MET A 43 19.63 47.79 -0.35
CA MET A 43 18.80 47.46 -1.51
C MET A 43 17.38 47.06 -1.08
N VAL A 44 17.21 46.20 -0.07
CA VAL A 44 15.88 45.80 0.42
C VAL A 44 15.08 46.99 0.94
N GLU A 45 15.69 47.86 1.76
CA GLU A 45 15.03 49.05 2.29
C GLU A 45 14.66 50.09 1.22
N LEU A 46 15.47 50.19 0.15
CA LEU A 46 15.17 51.04 -1.00
C LEU A 46 14.01 50.47 -1.84
N LEU A 47 13.99 49.15 -2.05
CA LEU A 47 12.91 48.48 -2.80
C LEU A 47 11.55 48.62 -2.11
N ASP A 48 11.49 48.66 -0.78
CA ASP A 48 10.29 48.99 -0.01
C ASP A 48 9.69 50.38 -0.34
N LYS A 49 10.42 51.25 -1.06
CA LYS A 49 9.99 52.58 -1.52
C LYS A 49 9.76 52.68 -3.03
N CYS A 50 10.10 51.65 -3.79
CA CYS A 50 9.98 51.64 -5.25
C CYS A 50 8.58 51.18 -5.72
N GLU A 51 8.19 51.55 -6.94
CA GLU A 51 6.98 51.02 -7.56
C GLU A 51 7.07 49.50 -7.81
N PRO A 52 5.95 48.75 -7.79
CA PRO A 52 5.96 47.29 -7.93
C PRO A 52 6.63 46.79 -9.23
N THR A 53 6.54 47.52 -10.33
CA THR A 53 7.22 47.20 -11.60
C THR A 53 8.74 47.17 -11.43
N CYS A 54 9.31 48.20 -10.82
CA CYS A 54 10.72 48.27 -10.46
C CYS A 54 11.11 47.15 -9.47
N GLN A 55 10.30 46.92 -8.44
CA GLN A 55 10.56 45.83 -7.49
C GLN A 55 10.64 44.48 -8.21
N ALA A 56 9.72 44.22 -9.15
CA ALA A 56 9.67 42.97 -9.90
C ALA A 56 10.92 42.75 -10.77
N GLU A 57 11.39 43.79 -11.46
CA GLU A 57 12.61 43.74 -12.27
C GLU A 57 13.85 43.44 -11.41
N VAL A 58 14.04 44.19 -10.32
CA VAL A 58 15.22 44.02 -9.44
C VAL A 58 15.19 42.65 -8.76
N TRP A 59 14.06 42.21 -8.20
CA TRP A 59 13.97 40.89 -7.57
C TRP A 59 14.17 39.73 -8.57
N SER A 60 13.72 39.89 -9.82
CA SER A 60 13.96 38.89 -10.87
C SER A 60 15.44 38.78 -11.25
N ILE A 61 16.11 39.92 -11.46
CA ILE A 61 17.55 39.99 -11.75
C ILE A 61 18.36 39.44 -10.56
N PHE A 62 18.00 39.85 -9.34
CA PHE A 62 18.68 39.38 -8.12
C PHE A 62 18.56 37.86 -7.96
N THR A 63 17.35 37.31 -8.15
CA THR A 63 17.13 35.85 -8.12
C THR A 63 17.92 35.11 -9.18
N ALA A 64 18.07 35.68 -10.39
CA ALA A 64 18.89 35.09 -11.45
C ALA A 64 20.39 35.03 -11.07
N ILE A 65 20.95 36.07 -10.45
CA ILE A 65 22.37 36.05 -10.02
C ILE A 65 22.60 35.15 -8.79
N LEU A 66 21.59 34.97 -7.93
CA LEU A 66 21.63 33.97 -6.85
C LEU A 66 21.64 32.54 -7.41
N LYS A 67 20.78 32.24 -8.39
CA LYS A 67 20.75 30.93 -9.07
C LYS A 67 22.07 30.60 -9.78
N LYS A 68 22.84 31.61 -10.23
CA LYS A 68 24.18 31.43 -10.85
C LYS A 68 25.34 31.30 -9.85
N SER A 69 25.24 31.83 -8.62
CA SER A 69 26.41 32.06 -7.75
C SER A 69 26.22 31.58 -6.31
N VAL A 70 26.95 30.52 -5.93
CA VAL A 70 27.08 30.07 -4.54
C VAL A 70 27.70 31.15 -3.65
N ARG A 71 28.56 32.01 -4.20
CA ARG A 71 29.18 33.13 -3.48
C ARG A 71 28.15 34.21 -3.13
N ASN A 72 27.21 34.50 -4.03
CA ASN A 72 26.11 35.43 -3.77
C ASN A 72 25.11 34.83 -2.76
N LEU A 73 24.84 33.52 -2.84
CA LEU A 73 24.02 32.81 -1.85
C LEU A 73 24.64 32.87 -0.45
N GLN A 74 25.96 32.67 -0.32
CA GLN A 74 26.65 32.86 0.95
C GLN A 74 26.56 34.30 1.45
N ALA A 75 26.84 35.30 0.61
CA ALA A 75 26.72 36.71 0.99
C ALA A 75 25.30 37.07 1.50
N CYS A 76 24.26 36.55 0.86
CA CYS A 76 22.87 36.72 1.31
C CYS A 76 22.55 35.99 2.62
N THR A 77 23.23 34.87 2.88
CA THR A 77 23.10 34.11 4.13
C THR A 77 23.79 34.84 5.27
N ASP A 78 25.00 35.38 5.04
CA ASP A 78 25.79 36.12 6.03
C ASP A 78 25.06 37.38 6.53
N VAL A 79 24.30 38.07 5.67
CA VAL A 79 23.47 39.24 6.05
C VAL A 79 22.05 38.89 6.53
N GLY A 80 21.68 37.61 6.58
CA GLY A 80 20.36 37.15 7.05
C GLY A 80 19.18 37.55 6.15
N LEU A 81 19.36 37.54 4.83
CA LEU A 81 18.33 37.99 3.86
C LEU A 81 17.00 37.21 3.98
N ILE A 82 17.04 35.92 4.32
CA ILE A 82 15.83 35.11 4.54
C ILE A 82 14.98 35.73 5.65
N GLN A 83 15.59 36.17 6.76
CA GLN A 83 14.86 36.82 7.86
C GLN A 83 14.19 38.12 7.38
N GLN A 84 14.95 38.99 6.71
CA GLN A 84 14.47 40.28 6.21
C GLN A 84 13.28 40.17 5.25
N VAL A 85 13.28 39.14 4.40
CA VAL A 85 12.20 38.89 3.44
C VAL A 85 10.97 38.24 4.11
N LEU A 86 11.16 37.30 5.04
CA LEU A 86 10.05 36.70 5.80
C LEU A 86 9.36 37.69 6.74
N GLU A 87 10.05 38.73 7.20
CA GLU A 87 9.43 39.81 7.98
C GLU A 87 8.47 40.64 7.12
N ARG A 88 8.84 40.91 5.85
CA ARG A 88 8.07 41.74 4.89
C ARG A 88 6.96 41.03 4.13
N ILE A 89 7.07 39.70 3.93
CA ILE A 89 6.18 38.94 3.05
C ILE A 89 4.68 39.17 3.30
N SER A 90 4.26 39.35 4.56
CA SER A 90 2.86 39.58 4.94
C SER A 90 2.27 40.91 4.44
N THR A 91 3.10 41.92 4.20
CA THR A 91 2.68 43.24 3.71
C THR A 91 2.81 43.39 2.19
N THR A 92 3.63 42.56 1.54
CA THR A 92 3.94 42.62 0.11
C THR A 92 2.75 42.30 -0.82
N ASP A 93 2.72 42.89 -2.01
CA ASP A 93 1.74 42.59 -3.06
C ASP A 93 1.92 41.21 -3.70
N SER A 94 0.84 40.67 -4.26
CA SER A 94 0.79 39.27 -4.73
C SER A 94 1.89 38.91 -5.72
N MET A 95 2.15 39.77 -6.72
CA MET A 95 3.17 39.57 -7.76
C MET A 95 4.59 39.58 -7.20
N ILE A 96 4.89 40.51 -6.27
CA ILE A 96 6.21 40.59 -5.65
C ILE A 96 6.41 39.44 -4.66
N ALA A 97 5.35 39.02 -3.97
CA ALA A 97 5.39 37.84 -3.11
C ALA A 97 5.72 36.55 -3.88
N ASP A 98 5.29 36.39 -5.14
CA ASP A 98 5.70 35.24 -5.98
C ASP A 98 7.22 35.24 -6.25
N LEU A 99 7.79 36.41 -6.56
CA LEU A 99 9.23 36.56 -6.81
C LEU A 99 10.06 36.34 -5.53
N LEU A 100 9.60 36.89 -4.40
CA LEU A 100 10.20 36.65 -3.09
C LEU A 100 10.11 35.17 -2.68
N VAL A 101 9.03 34.47 -3.03
CA VAL A 101 8.86 33.02 -2.78
C VAL A 101 9.81 32.17 -3.62
N ASP A 102 10.00 32.47 -4.92
CA ASP A 102 11.02 31.81 -5.75
C ASP A 102 12.43 32.06 -5.19
N MET A 103 12.76 33.32 -4.87
CA MET A 103 14.04 33.70 -4.25
C MET A 103 14.29 33.00 -2.91
N LEU A 104 13.29 32.95 -2.01
CA LEU A 104 13.35 32.21 -0.74
C LEU A 104 13.56 30.72 -0.99
N GLY A 105 12.95 30.15 -2.04
CA GLY A 105 13.19 28.79 -2.51
C GLY A 105 14.66 28.54 -2.80
N VAL A 106 15.32 29.44 -3.54
CA VAL A 106 16.76 29.35 -3.82
C VAL A 106 17.58 29.45 -2.53
N LEU A 107 17.39 30.50 -1.74
CA LEU A 107 18.17 30.76 -0.53
C LEU A 107 18.05 29.61 0.48
N ALA A 108 16.83 29.18 0.79
CA ALA A 108 16.59 28.12 1.76
C ALA A 108 16.93 26.72 1.25
N SER A 109 17.05 26.51 -0.07
CA SER A 109 17.64 25.28 -0.64
C SER A 109 19.17 25.20 -0.45
N TYR A 110 19.82 26.35 -0.24
CA TYR A 110 21.24 26.44 0.04
C TYR A 110 21.54 26.30 1.54
N SER A 111 20.97 27.20 2.36
CA SER A 111 21.11 27.22 3.81
C SER A 111 19.89 27.87 4.47
N ILE A 112 19.39 27.30 5.56
CA ILE A 112 18.39 27.95 6.43
C ILE A 112 18.69 27.64 7.90
N THR A 113 18.85 28.68 8.71
CA THR A 113 19.14 28.51 10.15
C THR A 113 17.89 28.09 10.94
N VAL A 114 18.10 27.54 12.13
CA VAL A 114 17.00 27.21 13.07
C VAL A 114 16.14 28.44 13.41
N LYS A 115 16.74 29.64 13.46
CA LYS A 115 16.02 30.90 13.71
C LYS A 115 15.09 31.25 12.55
N GLU A 116 15.63 31.24 11.32
CA GLU A 116 14.87 31.54 10.11
C GLU A 116 13.78 30.50 9.83
N LEU A 117 14.06 29.22 10.10
CA LEU A 117 13.08 28.14 9.95
C LEU A 117 11.92 28.26 10.95
N LYS A 118 12.19 28.67 12.21
CA LYS A 118 11.14 29.01 13.18
C LYS A 118 10.31 30.21 12.72
N LEU A 119 10.96 31.26 12.19
CA LEU A 119 10.26 32.42 11.63
C LEU A 119 9.39 32.01 10.43
N PHE A 120 9.92 31.19 9.51
CA PHE A 120 9.20 30.65 8.37
C PHE A 120 7.92 29.91 8.81
N PHE A 121 8.02 28.99 9.78
CA PHE A 121 6.84 28.30 10.31
C PHE A 121 5.85 29.25 11.01
N SER A 122 6.32 30.29 11.71
CA SER A 122 5.42 31.30 12.29
C SER A 122 4.60 32.07 11.25
N LYS A 123 5.16 32.28 10.04
CA LYS A 123 4.45 32.92 8.90
C LYS A 123 3.47 31.97 8.20
N LEU A 124 3.50 30.68 8.53
CA LEU A 124 2.53 29.67 8.08
C LEU A 124 1.42 29.41 9.11
N GLN A 125 1.51 29.96 10.33
CA GLN A 125 0.51 29.75 11.37
C GLN A 125 -0.70 30.67 11.15
N GLY A 126 -1.81 30.09 10.74
CA GLY A 126 -3.10 30.74 10.62
C GLY A 126 -3.78 31.01 11.95
N GLN A 127 -4.79 31.89 11.89
CA GLN A 127 -5.59 32.34 13.01
C GLN A 127 -7.05 32.40 12.56
N GLU A 128 -7.99 32.16 13.48
CA GLU A 128 -9.45 32.29 13.23
C GLU A 128 -10.00 31.52 12.01
N GLY A 129 -9.35 30.41 11.62
CA GLY A 129 -9.75 29.61 10.45
C GLY A 129 -9.30 30.18 9.10
N GLN A 130 -8.34 31.11 9.08
CA GLN A 130 -7.76 31.68 7.87
C GLN A 130 -6.24 31.51 7.83
N TRP A 131 -5.71 31.22 6.63
CA TRP A 131 -4.28 31.23 6.36
C TRP A 131 -3.75 32.68 6.35
N PRO A 132 -2.50 32.93 6.81
CA PRO A 132 -1.88 34.23 6.65
C PRO A 132 -1.72 34.60 5.17
N ARG A 133 -1.66 35.91 4.87
CA ARG A 133 -1.46 36.40 3.49
C ARG A 133 -0.20 35.76 2.89
N HIS A 134 -0.36 35.17 1.70
CA HIS A 134 0.67 34.44 0.95
C HIS A 134 1.24 33.16 1.63
N ALA A 135 0.68 32.68 2.74
CA ALA A 135 1.18 31.45 3.41
C ALA A 135 1.15 30.22 2.50
N VAL A 136 0.11 30.07 1.65
CA VAL A 136 0.05 28.96 0.68
C VAL A 136 1.13 29.07 -0.39
N LYS A 137 1.53 30.29 -0.79
CA LYS A 137 2.71 30.51 -1.65
C LYS A 137 3.99 30.11 -0.90
N LEU A 138 4.14 30.52 0.36
CA LEU A 138 5.29 30.14 1.20
C LEU A 138 5.41 28.61 1.37
N LEU A 139 4.32 27.85 1.42
CA LEU A 139 4.39 26.38 1.47
C LEU A 139 5.14 25.77 0.28
N SER A 140 5.11 26.39 -0.91
CA SER A 140 5.89 25.88 -2.05
C SER A 140 7.40 25.94 -1.79
N VAL A 141 7.87 26.86 -0.93
CA VAL A 141 9.27 26.96 -0.52
C VAL A 141 9.75 25.67 0.14
N LEU A 142 8.91 24.97 0.94
CA LEU A 142 9.27 23.67 1.54
C LEU A 142 9.65 22.62 0.49
N LYS A 143 9.00 22.65 -0.69
CA LYS A 143 9.34 21.78 -1.82
C LYS A 143 10.74 22.11 -2.36
N TYR A 144 11.10 23.39 -2.48
CA TYR A 144 12.44 23.80 -2.92
C TYR A 144 13.52 23.49 -1.87
N MET A 145 13.24 23.71 -0.57
CA MET A 145 14.16 23.38 0.53
C MET A 145 14.56 21.90 0.56
N ALA A 146 13.69 20.99 0.10
CA ALA A 146 13.98 19.56 0.00
C ALA A 146 14.97 19.21 -1.14
N HIS A 147 15.11 20.07 -2.16
CA HIS A 147 15.96 19.85 -3.33
C HIS A 147 17.33 20.55 -3.17
N ARG A 148 18.12 20.10 -2.20
CA ARG A 148 19.44 20.67 -1.90
C ARG A 148 20.55 20.14 -2.80
N ASN A 149 21.40 21.04 -3.29
CA ASN A 149 22.50 20.74 -4.21
C ASN A 149 23.88 20.98 -3.56
N GLY A 150 24.64 19.92 -3.30
CA GLY A 150 26.01 19.99 -2.76
C GLY A 150 26.13 19.63 -1.27
N PRO A 151 27.35 19.72 -0.71
CA PRO A 151 27.66 19.30 0.65
C PRO A 151 27.30 20.32 1.73
N ASP A 152 27.08 19.84 2.95
CA ASP A 152 26.80 20.67 4.13
C ASP A 152 27.92 21.64 4.49
N SER A 153 29.16 21.32 4.17
CA SER A 153 30.29 22.20 4.42
C SER A 153 31.43 21.94 3.47
N PHE A 154 32.16 23.01 3.16
CA PHE A 154 33.21 23.04 2.14
C PHE A 154 34.19 24.18 2.45
N PHE A 155 35.42 24.06 1.98
CA PHE A 155 36.34 25.18 1.91
C PHE A 155 35.98 26.04 0.69
N SER A 156 35.81 27.35 0.90
CA SER A 156 35.52 28.33 -0.14
C SER A 156 36.78 29.13 -0.47
N PHE A 157 37.20 29.09 -1.74
CA PHE A 157 38.38 29.78 -2.25
C PHE A 157 37.95 30.98 -3.11
N PRO A 158 38.36 32.21 -2.77
CA PRO A 158 37.86 33.44 -3.40
C PRO A 158 38.56 33.82 -4.72
N GLY A 159 39.62 33.10 -5.14
CA GLY A 159 40.39 33.46 -6.33
C GLY A 159 41.22 34.75 -6.21
N LYS A 160 41.46 35.26 -5.00
CA LYS A 160 42.28 36.46 -4.73
C LYS A 160 43.78 36.09 -4.59
N ASN A 161 44.67 37.06 -4.80
CA ASN A 161 46.11 36.92 -4.55
C ASN A 161 46.38 36.27 -3.18
N ALA A 162 47.29 35.30 -3.15
CA ALA A 162 47.68 34.55 -1.95
C ALA A 162 46.56 33.79 -1.20
N ALA A 163 45.38 33.59 -1.81
CA ALA A 163 44.34 32.71 -1.29
C ALA A 163 44.76 31.23 -1.40
N ALA A 164 44.92 30.56 -0.26
CA ALA A 164 45.38 29.17 -0.18
C ALA A 164 45.03 28.55 1.18
N ILE A 165 45.14 27.22 1.27
CA ILE A 165 45.35 26.54 2.56
C ILE A 165 46.80 26.06 2.58
N ALA A 166 47.63 26.65 3.45
CA ALA A 166 49.03 26.31 3.60
C ALA A 166 49.20 25.14 4.59
N LEU A 167 49.86 24.08 4.16
CA LEU A 167 50.10 22.89 4.99
C LEU A 167 51.46 23.00 5.69
N PRO A 168 51.60 22.45 6.91
CA PRO A 168 52.88 22.40 7.60
C PRO A 168 53.88 21.48 6.88
N PRO A 169 55.20 21.61 7.12
CA PRO A 169 56.21 20.82 6.44
C PRO A 169 56.03 19.31 6.67
N ILE A 170 56.00 18.55 5.57
CA ILE A 170 55.90 17.08 5.60
C ILE A 170 57.31 16.49 5.62
N ALA A 171 57.58 15.65 6.62
CA ALA A 171 58.90 15.10 6.91
C ALA A 171 59.37 14.10 5.83
N LYS A 172 58.46 13.24 5.36
CA LYS A 172 58.73 12.24 4.33
C LYS A 172 57.46 11.92 3.55
N TRP A 173 57.53 11.90 2.23
CA TRP A 173 56.39 11.55 1.37
C TRP A 173 56.16 10.03 1.28
N PRO A 174 54.91 9.52 1.36
CA PRO A 174 54.61 8.08 1.32
C PRO A 174 54.64 7.51 -0.11
N TYR A 175 55.80 7.53 -0.78
CA TYR A 175 55.91 7.09 -2.18
C TYR A 175 56.02 5.55 -2.35
N GLN A 176 56.34 4.79 -1.30
CA GLN A 176 56.73 3.38 -1.41
C GLN A 176 55.56 2.40 -1.64
N ASN A 177 54.36 2.74 -1.16
CA ASN A 177 53.14 1.93 -1.32
C ASN A 177 52.20 2.54 -2.39
N GLY A 178 52.68 3.54 -3.13
CA GLY A 178 51.81 4.49 -3.80
C GLY A 178 51.11 5.44 -2.81
N PHE A 179 50.38 6.41 -3.34
CA PHE A 179 49.54 7.30 -2.54
C PHE A 179 48.32 7.75 -3.34
N THR A 180 47.27 8.18 -2.64
CA THR A 180 46.02 8.65 -3.27
C THR A 180 45.62 10.00 -2.71
N PHE A 181 45.50 11.01 -3.58
CA PHE A 181 44.85 12.29 -3.25
C PHE A 181 43.37 12.22 -3.63
N HIS A 182 42.48 12.58 -2.71
CA HIS A 182 41.04 12.57 -2.94
C HIS A 182 40.38 13.83 -2.39
N THR A 183 39.51 14.45 -3.19
CA THR A 183 38.62 15.53 -2.76
C THR A 183 37.39 15.61 -3.68
N TRP A 184 36.33 16.22 -3.17
CA TRP A 184 35.31 16.82 -4.02
C TRP A 184 35.69 18.26 -4.35
N LEU A 185 35.37 18.75 -5.55
CA LEU A 185 35.62 20.13 -5.97
C LEU A 185 34.49 20.66 -6.86
N ARG A 186 34.29 21.98 -6.82
CA ARG A 186 33.44 22.76 -7.73
C ARG A 186 34.18 24.01 -8.14
N MET A 187 34.47 24.19 -9.43
CA MET A 187 35.14 25.39 -9.94
C MET A 187 34.15 26.54 -10.13
N ASP A 188 34.55 27.76 -9.82
CA ASP A 188 33.71 28.96 -9.90
C ASP A 188 34.57 30.16 -10.34
N PRO A 189 35.12 30.15 -11.58
CA PRO A 189 36.09 31.14 -12.04
C PRO A 189 35.51 32.56 -12.08
N LEU A 190 36.37 33.56 -11.89
CA LEU A 190 35.95 34.97 -11.80
C LEU A 190 35.58 35.58 -13.15
N ASN A 191 36.22 35.17 -14.25
CA ASN A 191 36.00 35.69 -15.60
C ASN A 191 36.30 34.62 -16.65
N ASN A 192 35.43 34.44 -17.65
CA ASN A 192 35.64 33.46 -18.73
C ASN A 192 36.67 33.90 -19.79
N ILE A 193 37.17 35.14 -19.72
CA ILE A 193 37.98 35.77 -20.78
C ILE A 193 39.48 35.37 -20.72
N ASN A 194 40.01 35.01 -19.56
CA ASN A 194 41.44 34.71 -19.35
C ASN A 194 41.76 33.21 -19.12
N VAL A 195 40.78 32.33 -19.39
CA VAL A 195 40.81 30.89 -19.07
C VAL A 195 42.02 30.12 -19.62
N ASP A 196 42.63 30.58 -20.72
CA ASP A 196 43.84 29.97 -21.32
C ASP A 196 45.16 30.47 -20.70
N LYS A 197 45.15 31.59 -19.97
CA LYS A 197 46.34 32.15 -19.31
C LYS A 197 46.44 31.72 -17.85
N ASP A 198 45.31 31.52 -17.20
CA ASP A 198 45.22 31.15 -15.79
C ASP A 198 45.48 29.65 -15.60
N LYS A 199 46.11 29.32 -14.47
CA LYS A 199 46.55 27.97 -14.09
C LYS A 199 46.18 27.68 -12.63
N PRO A 200 44.89 27.68 -12.26
CA PRO A 200 44.47 27.52 -10.87
C PRO A 200 44.87 26.14 -10.33
N TYR A 201 45.64 26.12 -9.24
CA TYR A 201 46.14 24.88 -8.64
C TYR A 201 45.11 24.24 -7.72
N LEU A 202 44.83 22.96 -7.91
CA LEU A 202 44.08 22.13 -6.95
C LEU A 202 44.95 21.85 -5.72
N TYR A 203 46.20 21.44 -5.94
CA TYR A 203 47.22 21.33 -4.90
C TYR A 203 48.64 21.50 -5.47
N CYS A 204 49.56 21.88 -4.61
CA CYS A 204 50.99 21.91 -4.85
C CYS A 204 51.72 21.38 -3.62
N PHE A 205 52.39 20.23 -3.73
CA PHE A 205 53.18 19.60 -2.67
C PHE A 205 54.64 19.48 -3.12
N ARG A 206 55.49 20.41 -2.68
CA ARG A 206 56.88 20.50 -3.14
C ARG A 206 57.88 20.71 -2.01
N THR A 207 59.13 20.38 -2.31
CA THR A 207 60.31 20.79 -1.55
C THR A 207 60.82 22.14 -2.05
N SER A 208 61.64 22.82 -1.26
CA SER A 208 62.36 24.06 -1.60
C SER A 208 63.18 23.99 -2.90
N LYS A 209 63.58 22.80 -3.34
CA LYS A 209 64.27 22.55 -4.63
C LYS A 209 63.31 22.43 -5.83
N GLY A 210 62.00 22.54 -5.60
CA GLY A 210 60.95 22.42 -6.62
C GLY A 210 60.61 20.98 -7.01
N LEU A 211 60.98 20.00 -6.19
CA LEU A 211 60.69 18.58 -6.41
C LEU A 211 59.35 18.22 -5.77
N GLY A 212 58.56 17.34 -6.39
CA GLY A 212 57.28 16.88 -5.83
C GLY A 212 56.13 16.83 -6.82
N TYR A 213 54.92 17.02 -6.32
CA TYR A 213 53.67 16.75 -7.02
C TYR A 213 52.77 17.99 -7.05
N SER A 214 52.08 18.23 -8.17
CA SER A 214 51.11 19.33 -8.24
C SER A 214 50.05 19.06 -9.30
N ALA A 215 48.80 19.43 -9.03
CA ALA A 215 47.70 19.38 -9.99
C ALA A 215 47.10 20.77 -10.18
N HIS A 216 46.90 21.19 -11.42
CA HIS A 216 46.34 22.50 -11.80
C HIS A 216 45.47 22.37 -13.04
N PHE A 217 44.48 23.25 -13.20
CA PHE A 217 43.68 23.29 -14.41
C PHE A 217 44.35 24.15 -15.49
N VAL A 218 44.09 23.81 -16.75
CA VAL A 218 44.35 24.64 -17.93
C VAL A 218 43.12 24.49 -18.83
N GLY A 219 42.38 25.56 -19.06
CA GLY A 219 41.03 25.45 -19.61
C GLY A 219 40.12 24.57 -18.74
N GLY A 220 39.37 23.67 -19.38
CA GLY A 220 38.54 22.67 -18.70
C GLY A 220 39.28 21.39 -18.26
N CYS A 221 40.60 21.27 -18.48
CA CYS A 221 41.35 20.03 -18.26
C CYS A 221 42.22 20.10 -17.00
N LEU A 222 42.27 19.00 -16.24
CA LEU A 222 43.18 18.86 -15.09
C LEU A 222 44.55 18.33 -15.54
N ILE A 223 45.60 19.09 -15.25
CA ILE A 223 47.00 18.74 -15.55
C ILE A 223 47.71 18.33 -14.25
N VAL A 224 48.08 17.05 -14.19
CA VAL A 224 48.80 16.45 -13.05
C VAL A 224 50.29 16.40 -13.38
N THR A 225 51.14 16.89 -12.48
CA THR A 225 52.59 17.04 -12.70
C THR A 225 53.38 16.41 -11.56
N SER A 226 54.46 15.70 -11.91
CA SER A 226 55.42 15.07 -11.01
C SER A 226 56.85 15.49 -11.40
N LEU A 227 57.53 16.27 -10.55
CA LEU A 227 58.86 16.84 -10.81
C LEU A 227 59.95 16.11 -10.01
N LYS A 228 60.88 15.48 -10.74
CA LYS A 228 62.09 14.86 -10.18
C LYS A 228 63.29 15.81 -10.17
N THR A 229 63.33 16.77 -11.09
CA THR A 229 64.31 17.87 -11.12
C THR A 229 63.64 19.15 -11.60
N LYS A 230 64.16 20.32 -11.20
CA LYS A 230 63.55 21.62 -11.55
C LYS A 230 63.42 21.77 -13.08
N GLY A 231 62.18 21.86 -13.56
CA GLY A 231 61.86 21.98 -14.99
C GLY A 231 61.86 20.67 -15.81
N LYS A 232 62.16 19.50 -15.21
CA LYS A 232 62.07 18.19 -15.88
C LYS A 232 61.27 17.20 -15.03
N GLY A 233 60.20 16.67 -15.60
CA GLY A 233 59.31 15.74 -14.92
C GLY A 233 58.25 15.14 -15.84
N PHE A 234 57.32 14.41 -15.24
CA PHE A 234 56.16 13.84 -15.91
C PHE A 234 54.96 14.79 -15.81
N GLN A 235 54.23 14.96 -16.90
CA GLN A 235 52.96 15.69 -16.94
C GLN A 235 51.90 14.84 -17.63
N HIS A 236 50.73 14.75 -17.02
CA HIS A 236 49.58 14.02 -17.52
C HIS A 236 48.38 14.95 -17.67
N CYS A 237 47.79 15.00 -18.86
CA CYS A 237 46.52 15.66 -19.09
C CYS A 237 45.39 14.67 -18.85
N VAL A 238 44.58 14.90 -17.82
CA VAL A 238 43.40 14.09 -17.55
C VAL A 238 42.40 14.32 -18.69
N LYS A 239 42.03 13.23 -19.38
CA LYS A 239 41.08 13.24 -20.50
C LYS A 239 39.62 13.41 -20.04
N TYR A 240 39.35 14.47 -19.30
CA TYR A 240 38.03 14.80 -18.76
C TYR A 240 37.80 16.32 -18.80
N ASP A 241 36.61 16.72 -19.25
CA ASP A 241 36.19 18.11 -19.42
C ASP A 241 35.40 18.58 -18.20
N PHE A 242 36.09 19.28 -17.28
CA PHE A 242 35.51 19.80 -16.05
C PHE A 242 34.77 21.11 -16.32
N LYS A 243 33.45 21.11 -16.11
CA LYS A 243 32.63 22.32 -16.27
C LYS A 243 32.58 23.15 -14.98
N PRO A 244 32.63 24.49 -15.07
CA PRO A 244 32.34 25.35 -13.95
C PRO A 244 30.98 25.04 -13.30
N GLN A 245 30.83 25.46 -12.05
CA GLN A 245 29.61 25.44 -11.25
C GLN A 245 29.02 24.05 -10.92
N LYS A 246 29.64 22.96 -11.38
CA LYS A 246 29.28 21.57 -11.06
C LYS A 246 30.26 20.95 -10.06
N TRP A 247 29.73 20.11 -9.16
CA TRP A 247 30.55 19.28 -8.26
C TRP A 247 31.10 18.04 -8.97
N TYR A 248 32.37 17.76 -8.73
CA TYR A 248 33.08 16.57 -9.19
C TYR A 248 33.86 15.95 -8.03
N MET A 249 33.81 14.63 -7.92
CA MET A 249 34.81 13.89 -7.16
C MET A 249 36.05 13.71 -8.02
N VAL A 250 37.22 14.06 -7.50
CA VAL A 250 38.51 13.81 -8.15
C VAL A 250 39.38 12.98 -7.21
N THR A 251 39.85 11.84 -7.72
CA THR A 251 40.78 10.96 -7.02
C THR A 251 41.98 10.66 -7.92
N LEU A 252 43.16 11.05 -7.47
CA LEU A 252 44.43 10.81 -8.16
C LEU A 252 45.21 9.72 -7.42
N VAL A 253 45.31 8.56 -8.04
CA VAL A 253 46.01 7.38 -7.52
C VAL A 253 47.39 7.30 -8.17
N TYR A 254 48.44 7.33 -7.36
CA TYR A 254 49.81 7.09 -7.80
C TYR A 254 50.22 5.68 -7.38
N ILE A 255 50.34 4.77 -8.35
CA ILE A 255 50.69 3.36 -8.13
C ILE A 255 52.20 3.20 -8.27
N TYR A 256 52.89 2.83 -7.18
CA TYR A 256 54.32 2.56 -7.23
C TYR A 256 54.60 1.13 -7.69
N ASN A 257 55.39 0.98 -8.76
CA ASN A 257 55.90 -0.30 -9.24
C ASN A 257 57.43 -0.34 -9.15
N ARG A 258 57.97 -1.41 -8.55
CA ARG A 258 59.43 -1.61 -8.41
C ARG A 258 60.10 -2.20 -9.66
N TRP A 259 59.36 -3.00 -10.43
CA TRP A 259 59.89 -3.80 -11.56
C TRP A 259 59.28 -3.42 -12.92
N LYS A 260 58.43 -2.39 -12.96
CA LYS A 260 57.76 -1.82 -14.14
C LYS A 260 57.66 -0.31 -13.95
N ASN A 261 57.19 0.42 -14.97
CA ASN A 261 56.80 1.81 -14.80
C ASN A 261 55.74 1.92 -13.68
N SER A 262 55.85 2.98 -12.87
CA SER A 262 54.79 3.36 -11.94
C SER A 262 53.63 3.97 -12.74
N GLU A 263 52.42 4.06 -12.19
CA GLU A 263 51.24 4.54 -12.90
C GLU A 263 50.62 5.74 -12.17
N LEU A 264 50.06 6.69 -12.92
CA LEU A 264 49.07 7.63 -12.42
C LEU A 264 47.71 7.25 -13.00
N SER A 265 46.73 6.98 -12.13
CA SER A 265 45.35 6.74 -12.52
C SER A 265 44.46 7.84 -11.92
N CYS A 266 43.72 8.56 -12.76
CA CYS A 266 42.79 9.62 -12.37
C CYS A 266 41.35 9.13 -12.51
N TYR A 267 40.64 9.10 -11.38
CA TYR A 267 39.23 8.79 -11.32
C TYR A 267 38.41 10.07 -11.13
N VAL A 268 37.31 10.17 -11.88
CA VAL A 268 36.34 11.26 -11.76
C VAL A 268 34.97 10.65 -11.51
N ASN A 269 34.28 11.10 -10.46
CA ASN A 269 32.95 10.59 -10.08
C ASN A 269 32.89 9.06 -9.92
N GLY A 270 33.94 8.45 -9.34
CA GLY A 270 34.05 7.00 -9.11
C GLY A 270 34.56 6.19 -10.31
N GLU A 271 34.62 6.75 -11.52
CA GLU A 271 35.01 6.06 -12.75
C GLU A 271 36.42 6.47 -13.21
N LEU A 272 37.16 5.55 -13.86
CA LEU A 272 38.50 5.83 -14.38
C LEU A 272 38.41 6.74 -15.61
N ALA A 273 38.79 8.01 -15.46
CA ALA A 273 38.75 9.00 -16.53
C ALA A 273 40.03 9.00 -17.38
N SER A 274 41.19 8.71 -16.77
CA SER A 274 42.48 8.73 -17.47
C SER A 274 43.55 8.00 -16.69
N PHE A 275 44.55 7.43 -17.38
CA PHE A 275 45.76 6.89 -16.76
C PHE A 275 47.00 7.21 -17.61
N GLY A 276 48.19 7.13 -17.02
CA GLY A 276 49.46 7.35 -17.70
C GLY A 276 50.67 6.76 -16.98
N ASP A 277 51.61 6.20 -17.75
CA ASP A 277 52.83 5.59 -17.25
C ASP A 277 53.85 6.62 -16.76
N ILE A 278 54.27 6.50 -15.51
CA ILE A 278 55.34 7.27 -14.89
C ILE A 278 56.62 6.42 -14.85
N ALA A 279 57.54 6.66 -15.79
CA ALA A 279 58.82 5.97 -15.87
C ALA A 279 59.81 6.31 -14.71
N TRP A 280 59.46 7.24 -13.81
CA TRP A 280 60.28 7.63 -12.66
C TRP A 280 59.44 8.25 -11.53
N PHE A 281 59.73 7.86 -10.29
CA PHE A 281 59.11 8.42 -9.09
C PHE A 281 59.95 9.56 -8.47
N VAL A 282 59.32 10.42 -7.68
CA VAL A 282 60.02 11.44 -6.89
C VAL A 282 60.60 10.76 -5.65
N ASN A 283 61.93 10.61 -5.63
CA ASN A 283 62.67 10.07 -4.49
C ASN A 283 63.58 11.17 -3.94
N THR A 284 63.27 11.68 -2.76
CA THR A 284 64.07 12.67 -2.06
C THR A 284 63.97 12.46 -0.54
N SER A 285 65.05 12.81 0.17
CA SER A 285 65.09 12.94 1.62
C SER A 285 64.81 14.37 2.11
N ASP A 286 64.61 15.32 1.19
CA ASP A 286 64.24 16.69 1.52
C ASP A 286 62.80 16.75 2.05
N THR A 287 62.57 17.60 3.06
CA THR A 287 61.24 17.93 3.57
C THR A 287 60.40 18.64 2.51
N PHE A 288 59.11 18.35 2.46
CA PHE A 288 58.15 19.05 1.59
C PHE A 288 57.61 20.27 2.36
N ASP A 289 58.27 21.41 2.18
CA ASP A 289 58.06 22.69 2.87
C ASP A 289 57.27 23.73 2.03
N LYS A 290 56.88 23.38 0.80
CA LYS A 290 56.05 24.19 -0.10
C LYS A 290 54.76 23.43 -0.45
N CYS A 291 53.93 23.23 0.57
CA CYS A 291 52.67 22.49 0.50
C CYS A 291 51.46 23.41 0.63
N PHE A 292 50.61 23.44 -0.40
CA PHE A 292 49.42 24.28 -0.49
C PHE A 292 48.25 23.53 -1.16
N LEU A 293 47.04 23.75 -0.67
CA LEU A 293 45.80 23.44 -1.38
C LEU A 293 45.23 24.74 -1.97
N GLY A 294 44.67 24.66 -3.17
CA GLY A 294 44.09 25.81 -3.86
C GLY A 294 45.09 26.83 -4.40
N SER A 295 46.41 26.55 -4.40
CA SER A 295 47.42 27.51 -4.84
C SER A 295 48.77 26.85 -5.19
N SER A 296 49.63 27.61 -5.89
CA SER A 296 51.02 27.27 -6.19
C SER A 296 52.01 27.84 -5.16
N GLU A 297 53.27 27.41 -5.22
CA GLU A 297 54.36 27.89 -4.35
C GLU A 297 54.60 29.42 -4.33
N THR A 298 54.16 30.17 -5.36
CA THR A 298 54.25 31.64 -5.45
C THR A 298 52.94 32.37 -5.12
N ALA A 299 51.83 31.65 -5.11
CA ALA A 299 50.47 32.14 -4.81
C ALA A 299 49.98 33.39 -5.58
N ASP A 300 50.45 33.59 -6.82
CA ASP A 300 50.01 34.65 -7.74
C ASP A 300 48.52 34.51 -8.15
N ALA A 301 47.83 35.61 -8.46
CA ALA A 301 46.42 35.64 -8.90
C ALA A 301 46.08 34.61 -9.99
N ASN A 302 46.93 34.47 -11.00
CA ASN A 302 46.71 33.56 -12.12
C ASN A 302 46.93 32.07 -11.74
N ARG A 303 47.21 31.75 -10.47
CA ARG A 303 47.52 30.39 -9.99
C ARG A 303 46.72 29.95 -8.77
N VAL A 304 45.93 30.83 -8.17
CA VAL A 304 45.02 30.48 -7.07
C VAL A 304 43.73 29.85 -7.60
N PHE A 305 43.15 28.94 -6.82
CA PHE A 305 41.86 28.32 -7.10
C PHE A 305 40.71 29.27 -6.78
N CYS A 306 39.65 29.21 -7.58
CA CYS A 306 38.41 29.92 -7.33
C CYS A 306 37.24 28.94 -7.43
N GLY A 307 36.51 28.75 -6.33
CA GLY A 307 35.54 27.67 -6.19
C GLY A 307 35.46 27.09 -4.79
N GLN A 308 34.95 25.87 -4.70
CA GLN A 308 34.74 25.15 -3.45
C GLN A 308 35.45 23.79 -3.47
N MET A 309 35.95 23.34 -2.32
CA MET A 309 36.46 21.98 -2.10
C MET A 309 35.78 21.33 -0.90
N GLY A 310 35.50 20.03 -0.97
CA GLY A 310 34.99 19.25 0.16
C GLY A 310 36.06 18.95 1.21
N ALA A 311 35.86 17.90 1.99
CA ALA A 311 36.93 17.34 2.80
C ALA A 311 38.05 16.78 1.90
N VAL A 312 39.31 17.04 2.26
CA VAL A 312 40.49 16.68 1.49
C VAL A 312 41.23 15.56 2.21
N TYR A 313 41.51 14.46 1.49
CA TYR A 313 42.16 13.27 2.02
C TYR A 313 43.44 12.95 1.24
N LEU A 314 44.52 12.62 1.97
CA LEU A 314 45.68 11.96 1.40
C LEU A 314 45.81 10.58 2.05
N PHE A 315 45.73 9.52 1.25
CA PHE A 315 46.01 8.15 1.67
C PHE A 315 47.45 7.77 1.31
N GLY A 316 48.18 7.15 2.23
CA GLY A 316 49.53 6.61 2.04
C GLY A 316 49.57 5.26 1.31
N GLU A 317 48.54 4.97 0.50
CA GLU A 317 48.43 3.78 -0.35
C GLU A 317 47.75 4.13 -1.68
N ALA A 318 47.93 3.28 -2.69
CA ALA A 318 47.18 3.33 -3.93
C ALA A 318 45.80 2.65 -3.77
N LEU A 319 44.71 3.43 -3.78
CA LEU A 319 43.35 2.90 -3.63
C LEU A 319 42.88 2.14 -4.87
N SER A 320 42.13 1.06 -4.65
CA SER A 320 41.50 0.28 -5.72
C SER A 320 40.25 0.96 -6.28
N ALA A 321 39.92 0.68 -7.55
CA ALA A 321 38.71 1.20 -8.20
C ALA A 321 37.42 0.88 -7.40
N ALA A 322 37.35 -0.27 -6.73
CA ALA A 322 36.19 -0.65 -5.92
C ALA A 322 36.05 0.21 -4.65
N GLN A 323 37.15 0.53 -3.97
CA GLN A 323 37.15 1.48 -2.85
C GLN A 323 36.78 2.88 -3.32
N ILE A 324 37.32 3.34 -4.47
CA ILE A 324 37.04 4.66 -5.02
C ILE A 324 35.56 4.80 -5.41
N LEU A 325 34.96 3.77 -6.02
CA LEU A 325 33.53 3.76 -6.30
C LEU A 325 32.67 3.75 -5.03
N ALA A 326 33.09 3.03 -3.98
CA ALA A 326 32.41 3.06 -2.69
C ALA A 326 32.50 4.44 -2.01
N ILE A 327 33.66 5.11 -2.10
CA ILE A 327 33.85 6.50 -1.61
C ILE A 327 32.96 7.48 -2.39
N TYR A 328 32.83 7.31 -3.71
CA TYR A 328 31.93 8.15 -4.51
C TYR A 328 30.46 8.04 -4.06
N GLN A 329 30.02 6.84 -3.68
CA GLN A 329 28.66 6.59 -3.20
C GLN A 329 28.34 7.22 -1.84
N LEU A 330 29.35 7.62 -1.05
CA LEU A 330 29.16 8.44 0.15
C LEU A 330 28.80 9.91 -0.17
N GLY A 331 29.07 10.36 -1.40
CA GLY A 331 28.76 11.71 -1.87
C GLY A 331 29.67 12.81 -1.31
N PRO A 332 29.46 14.07 -1.74
CA PRO A 332 30.31 15.21 -1.35
C PRO A 332 30.19 15.61 0.12
N GLY A 333 29.10 15.21 0.79
CA GLY A 333 28.85 15.56 2.19
C GLY A 333 29.65 14.75 3.21
N TYR A 334 30.33 13.67 2.78
CA TYR A 334 31.05 12.79 3.69
C TYR A 334 32.30 13.44 4.26
N GLN A 335 32.48 13.22 5.56
CA GLN A 335 33.38 13.98 6.44
C GLN A 335 34.04 13.12 7.54
N GLY A 336 33.80 11.80 7.51
CA GLY A 336 34.35 10.85 8.46
C GLY A 336 35.78 10.42 8.10
N THR A 337 36.29 9.45 8.85
CA THR A 337 37.64 8.89 8.71
C THR A 337 37.65 7.41 8.33
N PHE A 338 36.52 6.93 7.78
CA PHE A 338 36.30 5.54 7.35
C PHE A 338 36.48 4.49 8.46
N LYS A 339 36.25 4.88 9.73
CA LYS A 339 36.55 4.03 10.90
C LYS A 339 35.32 3.28 11.42
N TYR A 340 34.14 3.90 11.39
CA TYR A 340 32.91 3.33 11.93
C TYR A 340 31.78 3.29 10.90
N LYS A 341 31.05 2.16 10.83
CA LYS A 341 29.86 2.01 9.97
C LYS A 341 28.74 3.03 10.26
N ALA A 342 28.77 3.70 11.41
CA ALA A 342 27.83 4.74 11.80
C ALA A 342 28.20 6.16 11.30
N GLU A 343 29.31 6.33 10.58
CA GLU A 343 29.70 7.62 9.97
C GLU A 343 28.86 8.01 8.75
N SER A 344 27.89 7.17 8.36
CA SER A 344 27.00 7.41 7.23
C SER A 344 25.64 6.75 7.46
N ASP A 345 24.57 7.54 7.37
CA ASP A 345 23.18 7.06 7.41
C ASP A 345 22.76 6.35 6.10
N LEU A 346 23.64 6.30 5.09
CA LEU A 346 23.36 5.70 3.79
C LEU A 346 23.33 4.16 3.86
N LEU A 347 22.23 3.60 3.34
CA LEU A 347 21.94 2.17 3.37
C LEU A 347 22.67 1.42 2.25
N PHE A 348 23.98 1.20 2.42
CA PHE A 348 24.78 0.42 1.47
C PHE A 348 24.57 -1.09 1.58
N ALA A 349 24.80 -1.79 0.47
CA ALA A 349 25.01 -3.23 0.47
C ALA A 349 26.25 -3.61 1.31
N GLU A 350 26.21 -4.76 1.98
CA GLU A 350 27.22 -5.10 2.99
C GLU A 350 28.65 -5.19 2.41
N HIS A 351 28.80 -5.56 1.15
CA HIS A 351 30.10 -5.54 0.45
C HIS A 351 30.72 -4.14 0.39
N HIS A 352 29.94 -3.09 0.10
CA HIS A 352 30.45 -1.71 0.09
C HIS A 352 30.77 -1.22 1.50
N LYS A 353 29.98 -1.63 2.52
CA LYS A 353 30.33 -1.32 3.92
C LYS A 353 31.64 -1.96 4.34
N THR A 354 31.95 -3.16 3.88
CA THR A 354 33.26 -3.80 4.13
C THR A 354 34.38 -3.05 3.41
N LEU A 355 34.21 -2.65 2.15
CA LEU A 355 35.22 -1.85 1.42
C LEU A 355 35.51 -0.48 2.06
N LEU A 356 34.52 0.10 2.74
CA LEU A 356 34.65 1.38 3.43
C LEU A 356 35.18 1.25 4.86
N TYR A 357 34.68 0.28 5.63
CA TYR A 357 34.82 0.23 7.09
C TYR A 357 35.48 -1.06 7.61
N ASP A 358 36.29 -1.76 6.80
CA ASP A 358 37.17 -2.85 7.28
C ASP A 358 38.43 -2.34 8.03
N GLY A 359 38.57 -1.03 8.16
CA GLY A 359 39.69 -0.36 8.82
C GLY A 359 40.86 -0.03 7.90
N LYS A 360 40.97 -0.59 6.69
CA LYS A 360 42.10 -0.33 5.79
C LYS A 360 42.17 1.14 5.38
N LEU A 361 41.07 1.67 4.83
CA LEU A 361 40.98 3.09 4.44
C LEU A 361 41.29 4.03 5.61
N SER A 362 40.78 3.72 6.80
CA SER A 362 41.06 4.50 8.01
C SER A 362 42.56 4.48 8.36
N SER A 363 43.17 3.30 8.37
CA SER A 363 44.60 3.12 8.70
C SER A 363 45.56 3.72 7.67
N SER A 364 45.11 3.93 6.42
CA SER A 364 45.93 4.47 5.35
C SER A 364 45.84 5.99 5.20
N ILE A 365 44.96 6.70 5.92
CA ILE A 365 44.94 8.17 5.94
C ILE A 365 46.28 8.71 6.48
N ALA A 366 47.02 9.40 5.63
CA ALA A 366 48.25 10.10 5.99
C ALA A 366 47.99 11.54 6.49
N PHE A 367 46.95 12.19 5.95
CA PHE A 367 46.28 13.34 6.57
C PHE A 367 44.87 13.52 5.99
N THR A 368 44.00 14.19 6.74
CA THR A 368 42.72 14.72 6.24
C THR A 368 42.39 16.07 6.87
N TYR A 369 41.86 16.98 6.03
CA TYR A 369 41.36 18.28 6.45
C TYR A 369 39.87 18.38 6.11
N ASN A 370 39.05 18.60 7.14
CA ASN A 370 37.60 18.70 7.06
C ASN A 370 37.17 20.15 7.35
N PRO A 371 36.29 20.78 6.56
CA PRO A 371 35.80 22.14 6.82
C PRO A 371 35.09 22.29 8.19
N ARG A 372 34.49 21.24 8.75
CA ARG A 372 33.93 21.30 10.13
C ARG A 372 34.99 21.21 11.23
N ALA A 373 36.21 20.77 10.90
CA ALA A 373 37.33 20.67 11.83
C ALA A 373 38.24 21.90 11.67
N THR A 374 37.71 23.08 12.00
CA THR A 374 38.43 24.36 11.91
C THR A 374 38.34 25.15 13.22
N ASP A 375 39.39 25.92 13.50
CA ASP A 375 39.43 26.90 14.59
C ASP A 375 39.95 28.23 14.04
N ALA A 376 39.04 29.19 13.86
CA ALA A 376 39.24 30.45 13.14
C ALA A 376 39.89 30.23 11.74
N GLN A 377 41.21 30.45 11.61
CA GLN A 377 41.97 30.27 10.37
C GLN A 377 42.69 28.91 10.29
N LEU A 378 42.74 28.13 11.37
CA LEU A 378 43.40 26.83 11.41
C LEU A 378 42.46 25.71 10.91
N CYS A 379 42.97 24.88 10.00
CA CYS A 379 42.38 23.61 9.61
C CYS A 379 43.00 22.50 10.45
N LEU A 380 42.18 21.91 11.33
CA LEU A 380 42.61 20.85 12.22
C LEU A 380 42.72 19.53 11.45
N GLU A 381 43.95 19.06 11.28
CA GLU A 381 44.24 17.69 10.83
C GLU A 381 43.43 16.69 11.67
N SER A 382 42.68 15.82 10.99
CA SER A 382 41.63 14.98 11.57
C SER A 382 41.86 13.48 11.32
N SER A 383 43.09 13.05 11.06
CA SER A 383 43.43 11.63 10.88
C SER A 383 43.18 10.82 12.18
N PRO A 384 42.92 9.50 12.06
CA PRO A 384 42.80 8.62 13.23
C PRO A 384 44.07 8.68 14.10
N LYS A 385 43.90 8.85 15.42
CA LYS A 385 45.01 8.96 16.40
C LYS A 385 46.00 7.79 16.41
N ASP A 386 45.60 6.65 15.86
CA ASP A 386 46.42 5.43 15.76
C ASP A 386 47.41 5.51 14.59
N ASN A 387 47.23 6.47 13.66
CA ASN A 387 48.09 6.69 12.50
C ASN A 387 49.28 7.58 12.89
N ALA A 388 50.48 7.25 12.43
CA ALA A 388 51.67 8.07 12.68
C ALA A 388 51.66 9.34 11.82
N SER A 389 51.85 10.51 12.45
CA SER A 389 51.88 11.79 11.74
C SER A 389 53.07 11.89 10.79
N ILE A 390 52.84 12.40 9.57
CA ILE A 390 53.88 12.61 8.56
C ILE A 390 54.53 14.00 8.64
N PHE A 391 54.07 14.87 9.52
CA PHE A 391 54.50 16.27 9.63
C PHE A 391 55.71 16.43 10.57
N VAL A 392 56.54 17.44 10.32
CA VAL A 392 57.74 17.73 11.14
C VAL A 392 57.35 18.38 12.49
N HIS A 393 56.25 19.14 12.51
CA HIS A 393 55.75 19.92 13.64
C HIS A 393 54.23 19.75 13.77
N SER A 394 53.52 20.72 14.38
CA SER A 394 52.05 20.74 14.45
C SER A 394 51.42 20.43 13.07
N PRO A 395 50.47 19.48 12.98
CA PRO A 395 49.94 18.99 11.71
C PRO A 395 48.83 19.87 11.13
N HIS A 396 48.38 20.88 11.87
CA HIS A 396 47.27 21.76 11.45
C HIS A 396 47.70 22.71 10.32
N ALA A 397 46.84 22.85 9.31
CA ALA A 397 47.05 23.75 8.18
C ALA A 397 46.44 25.14 8.44
N LEU A 398 46.80 26.14 7.63
CA LEU A 398 46.37 27.54 7.80
C LEU A 398 45.66 28.07 6.56
N MET A 399 44.44 28.57 6.71
CA MET A 399 43.68 29.27 5.68
C MET A 399 44.21 30.71 5.52
N LEU A 400 44.52 31.09 4.28
CA LEU A 400 45.11 32.39 3.92
C LEU A 400 44.16 33.19 3.01
N GLN A 401 44.17 34.52 3.16
CA GLN A 401 43.52 35.51 2.27
C GLN A 401 42.08 35.15 1.86
N ASP A 402 41.14 35.39 2.77
CA ASP A 402 39.68 35.17 2.59
C ASP A 402 39.25 33.73 2.26
N VAL A 403 40.15 32.73 2.29
CA VAL A 403 39.74 31.32 2.33
C VAL A 403 39.01 31.05 3.65
N LYS A 404 37.80 30.49 3.55
CA LYS A 404 36.93 30.19 4.70
C LYS A 404 36.42 28.77 4.61
N ALA A 405 36.29 28.10 5.76
CA ALA A 405 35.40 26.95 5.87
C ALA A 405 33.97 27.45 6.05
N VAL A 406 33.08 27.00 5.15
CA VAL A 406 31.67 27.37 5.14
C VAL A 406 30.86 26.18 5.62
N VAL A 407 29.89 26.42 6.51
CA VAL A 407 28.89 25.44 6.96
C VAL A 407 27.50 25.98 6.61
N THR A 408 26.70 25.14 5.97
CA THR A 408 25.32 25.44 5.55
C THR A 408 24.35 24.48 6.23
N HIS A 409 23.16 24.98 6.57
CA HIS A 409 22.17 24.23 7.33
C HIS A 409 21.03 23.75 6.43
N SER A 410 20.81 22.44 6.38
CA SER A 410 19.67 21.87 5.64
C SER A 410 18.37 22.01 6.43
N VAL A 411 17.24 22.10 5.72
CA VAL A 411 15.90 22.07 6.35
C VAL A 411 15.68 20.81 7.20
N GLN A 412 16.30 19.68 6.83
CA GLN A 412 16.23 18.43 7.59
C GLN A 412 16.92 18.56 8.95
N SER A 413 18.14 19.12 8.98
CA SER A 413 18.89 19.42 10.21
C SER A 413 18.14 20.44 11.08
N GLY A 414 17.56 21.47 10.46
CA GLY A 414 16.73 22.47 11.12
C GLY A 414 15.48 21.86 11.78
N ILE A 415 14.68 21.08 11.03
CA ILE A 415 13.47 20.41 11.54
C ILE A 415 13.83 19.47 12.69
N HIS A 416 14.87 18.64 12.55
CA HIS A 416 15.34 17.76 13.62
C HIS A 416 15.66 18.54 14.91
N SER A 417 16.36 19.68 14.77
CA SER A 417 16.76 20.55 15.89
C SER A 417 15.60 21.30 16.57
N ILE A 418 14.42 21.38 15.95
CA ILE A 418 13.24 22.08 16.48
C ILE A 418 12.25 21.11 17.17
N GLY A 419 12.37 19.80 16.93
CA GLY A 419 11.43 18.78 17.44
C GLY A 419 11.11 17.66 16.46
N GLY A 420 11.80 17.59 15.32
CA GLY A 420 11.57 16.59 14.28
C GLY A 420 10.31 16.88 13.45
N VAL A 421 9.85 15.89 12.69
CA VAL A 421 8.74 16.03 11.72
C VAL A 421 7.42 16.49 12.36
N GLN A 422 7.28 16.33 13.69
CA GLN A 422 6.11 16.77 14.46
C GLN A 422 5.87 18.29 14.35
N VAL A 423 6.91 19.09 14.08
CA VAL A 423 6.83 20.54 13.84
C VAL A 423 5.92 20.87 12.64
N LEU A 424 5.72 19.93 11.70
CA LEU A 424 4.81 20.10 10.57
C LEU A 424 3.34 19.80 10.90
N PHE A 425 3.05 19.07 11.99
CA PHE A 425 1.69 18.61 12.32
C PHE A 425 0.67 19.76 12.50
N PRO A 426 1.02 20.93 13.07
CA PRO A 426 0.11 22.08 13.08
C PRO A 426 -0.34 22.54 11.69
N LEU A 427 0.48 22.39 10.64
CA LEU A 427 0.11 22.76 9.27
C LEU A 427 -0.98 21.84 8.72
N PHE A 428 -0.94 20.55 9.06
CA PHE A 428 -1.95 19.57 8.71
C PHE A 428 -3.31 19.85 9.39
N ALA A 429 -3.31 20.37 10.63
CA ALA A 429 -4.52 20.77 11.33
C ALA A 429 -5.22 22.02 10.74
N GLN A 430 -4.56 22.72 9.81
CA GLN A 430 -5.03 23.97 9.21
C GLN A 430 -5.43 23.80 7.72
N LEU A 431 -5.47 22.57 7.19
CA LEU A 431 -5.85 22.28 5.79
C LEU A 431 -7.20 22.89 5.37
N ASP A 432 -8.13 23.01 6.31
CA ASP A 432 -9.48 23.54 6.07
C ASP A 432 -9.60 25.06 6.31
N TYR A 433 -8.48 25.77 6.49
CA TYR A 433 -8.46 27.23 6.60
C TYR A 433 -8.61 27.89 5.22
N ARG A 434 -9.31 29.03 5.17
CA ARG A 434 -9.54 29.81 3.93
C ARG A 434 -8.39 30.78 3.65
N GLN A 435 -8.21 31.20 2.40
CA GLN A 435 -7.29 32.29 2.08
C GLN A 435 -7.96 33.66 2.29
N PRO A 436 -7.24 34.73 2.68
CA PRO A 436 -7.83 36.05 2.90
C PRO A 436 -8.50 36.67 1.66
N SER A 437 -8.09 36.23 0.47
CA SER A 437 -8.60 36.71 -0.83
C SER A 437 -9.53 35.73 -1.56
N SER A 438 -9.88 34.59 -0.96
CA SER A 438 -10.78 33.60 -1.57
C SER A 438 -11.62 32.89 -0.51
N HIS A 439 -12.93 32.77 -0.77
CA HIS A 439 -13.83 31.97 0.07
C HIS A 439 -13.67 30.45 -0.14
N GLU A 440 -12.89 30.02 -1.14
CA GLU A 440 -12.65 28.62 -1.48
C GLU A 440 -11.44 28.02 -0.76
N LEU A 441 -11.42 26.69 -0.60
CA LEU A 441 -10.33 25.93 0.00
C LEU A 441 -9.26 25.60 -1.05
N ASP A 442 -7.99 25.90 -0.77
CA ASP A 442 -6.90 25.58 -1.68
C ASP A 442 -6.40 24.14 -1.49
N THR A 443 -6.84 23.25 -2.39
CA THR A 443 -6.49 21.83 -2.36
C THR A 443 -5.01 21.52 -2.67
N SER A 444 -4.21 22.51 -3.13
CA SER A 444 -2.77 22.32 -3.41
C SER A 444 -1.91 22.21 -2.15
N VAL A 445 -2.42 22.71 -1.01
CA VAL A 445 -1.78 22.63 0.32
C VAL A 445 -1.55 21.17 0.71
N GLY A 446 -2.57 20.32 0.53
CA GLY A 446 -2.48 18.87 0.81
C GLY A 446 -1.36 18.22 0.00
N CYS A 447 -1.32 18.44 -1.32
CA CYS A 447 -0.28 17.92 -2.21
C CYS A 447 1.15 18.26 -1.76
N THR A 448 1.36 19.42 -1.16
CA THR A 448 2.67 19.89 -0.71
C THR A 448 3.08 19.26 0.63
N LEU A 449 2.14 19.06 1.55
CA LEU A 449 2.38 18.47 2.87
C LEU A 449 2.49 16.92 2.85
N LEU A 450 1.92 16.25 1.84
CA LEU A 450 1.91 14.78 1.72
C LEU A 450 3.28 14.08 1.68
N SER A 451 4.39 14.82 1.60
CA SER A 451 5.75 14.27 1.57
C SER A 451 6.30 13.83 2.95
N PHE A 452 5.56 14.02 4.05
CA PHE A 452 6.13 14.00 5.42
C PHE A 452 5.61 12.93 6.41
N GLY A 453 4.98 11.83 5.95
CA GLY A 453 4.83 10.59 6.75
C GLY A 453 3.40 10.03 6.92
N PHE A 454 3.21 8.75 6.56
CA PHE A 454 1.89 8.20 6.19
C PHE A 454 0.88 8.01 7.32
N LEU A 455 1.28 7.69 8.55
CA LEU A 455 0.34 7.50 9.67
C LEU A 455 -0.42 8.79 10.00
N VAL A 456 0.31 9.89 10.17
CA VAL A 456 -0.25 11.20 10.54
C VAL A 456 -1.00 11.82 9.37
N ILE A 457 -0.50 11.62 8.13
CA ILE A 457 -1.24 11.94 6.91
C ILE A 457 -2.59 11.21 6.88
N GLY A 458 -2.61 9.89 7.09
CA GLY A 458 -3.84 9.09 7.06
C GLY A 458 -4.86 9.57 8.09
N TYR A 459 -4.42 9.80 9.33
CA TYR A 459 -5.27 10.38 10.38
C TYR A 459 -5.77 11.80 10.04
N THR A 460 -4.92 12.64 9.45
CA THR A 460 -5.34 14.00 9.06
C THR A 460 -6.33 13.97 7.92
N LEU A 461 -6.10 13.18 6.86
CA LEU A 461 -7.04 12.98 5.75
C LEU A 461 -8.36 12.34 6.22
N GLU A 462 -8.34 11.61 7.34
CA GLU A 462 -9.55 11.13 8.00
C GLU A 462 -10.37 12.28 8.61
N LYS A 463 -9.72 13.30 9.18
CA LYS A 463 -10.35 14.44 9.88
C LYS A 463 -10.61 15.68 9.02
N SER A 464 -9.82 15.92 7.97
CA SER A 464 -9.95 17.08 7.09
C SER A 464 -11.11 16.96 6.12
N SER A 465 -11.52 18.09 5.52
CA SER A 465 -12.50 18.11 4.44
C SER A 465 -12.14 17.15 3.30
N LYS A 466 -13.13 16.37 2.86
CA LYS A 466 -12.96 15.33 1.81
C LYS A 466 -12.79 15.92 0.41
N VAL A 467 -13.02 17.23 0.25
CA VAL A 467 -12.71 18.02 -0.96
C VAL A 467 -11.22 17.91 -1.33
N HIS A 468 -10.33 17.75 -0.34
CA HIS A 468 -8.89 17.58 -0.58
C HIS A 468 -8.50 16.22 -1.18
N VAL A 469 -9.38 15.20 -1.15
CA VAL A 469 -9.11 13.85 -1.69
C VAL A 469 -9.34 13.84 -3.21
N THR A 470 -8.47 14.58 -3.90
CA THR A 470 -8.53 14.84 -5.34
C THR A 470 -7.76 13.81 -6.16
N ARG A 471 -7.89 13.87 -7.49
CA ARG A 471 -7.13 13.01 -8.40
C ARG A 471 -5.59 13.20 -8.27
N PRO A 472 -5.03 14.42 -8.22
CA PRO A 472 -3.60 14.62 -7.94
C PRO A 472 -3.12 14.00 -6.63
N VAL A 473 -3.92 14.07 -5.56
CA VAL A 473 -3.59 13.43 -4.27
C VAL A 473 -3.50 11.92 -4.41
N LEU A 474 -4.45 11.29 -5.13
CA LEU A 474 -4.37 9.87 -5.46
C LEU A 474 -3.10 9.57 -6.28
N ASP A 475 -2.84 10.30 -7.36
CA ASP A 475 -1.68 10.05 -8.23
C ASP A 475 -0.34 10.17 -7.47
N ILE A 476 -0.23 11.10 -6.50
CA ILE A 476 0.91 11.21 -5.56
C ILE A 476 1.01 9.97 -4.66
N VAL A 477 -0.11 9.54 -4.05
CA VAL A 477 -0.18 8.33 -3.20
C VAL A 477 0.22 7.06 -3.98
N LEU A 478 -0.20 6.94 -5.25
CA LEU A 478 0.18 5.83 -6.12
C LEU A 478 1.67 5.92 -6.54
N ALA A 479 2.20 7.12 -6.77
CA ALA A 479 3.62 7.34 -7.03
C ALA A 479 4.48 6.95 -5.82
N PHE A 480 4.07 7.28 -4.59
CA PHE A 480 4.74 6.82 -3.38
C PHE A 480 4.71 5.30 -3.25
N SER A 481 3.59 4.64 -3.55
CA SER A 481 3.51 3.17 -3.56
C SER A 481 4.55 2.55 -4.49
N ARG A 482 4.63 3.03 -5.75
CA ARG A 482 5.60 2.57 -6.76
C ARG A 482 7.06 2.91 -6.42
N TYR A 483 7.30 4.04 -5.74
CA TYR A 483 8.65 4.44 -5.32
C TYR A 483 9.13 3.59 -4.14
N LEU A 484 8.31 3.42 -3.10
CA LEU A 484 8.63 2.62 -1.92
C LEU A 484 8.76 1.13 -2.25
N SER A 485 8.01 0.62 -3.22
CA SER A 485 8.13 -0.78 -3.68
C SER A 485 9.45 -1.09 -4.38
N ASN A 486 10.19 -0.07 -4.82
CA ASN A 486 11.50 -0.19 -5.48
C ASN A 486 12.68 0.09 -4.54
N LEU A 487 12.42 0.52 -3.30
CA LEU A 487 13.43 0.78 -2.28
C LEU A 487 13.64 -0.46 -1.40
N GLN A 488 14.90 -0.89 -1.23
CA GLN A 488 15.25 -2.08 -0.42
C GLN A 488 14.67 -2.03 1.01
N ASN A 489 14.65 -0.86 1.65
CA ASN A 489 14.09 -0.65 2.99
C ASN A 489 12.73 0.09 2.98
N GLY A 490 12.09 0.27 1.81
CA GLY A 490 10.82 0.98 1.69
C GLY A 490 9.61 0.22 2.26
N ILE A 491 9.74 -1.08 2.53
CA ILE A 491 8.65 -2.01 2.90
C ILE A 491 7.86 -1.56 4.15
N LEU A 492 8.54 -1.04 5.18
CA LEU A 492 7.86 -0.60 6.42
C LEU A 492 6.98 0.63 6.18
N LEU A 493 7.47 1.59 5.38
CA LEU A 493 6.74 2.79 4.99
C LEU A 493 5.62 2.48 4.00
N LEU A 494 5.86 1.58 3.05
CA LEU A 494 4.86 1.07 2.12
C LEU A 494 3.70 0.42 2.89
N LYS A 495 3.98 -0.36 3.92
CA LYS A 495 2.95 -0.95 4.78
C LYS A 495 2.14 0.10 5.55
N GLN A 496 2.78 1.15 6.08
CA GLN A 496 2.03 2.27 6.68
C GLN A 496 1.15 3.01 5.66
N LEU A 497 1.65 3.22 4.43
CA LEU A 497 0.86 3.78 3.31
C LEU A 497 -0.35 2.89 2.98
N CYS A 498 -0.17 1.57 3.00
CA CYS A 498 -1.26 0.61 2.80
C CYS A 498 -2.30 0.68 3.93
N ASP A 499 -1.87 0.45 5.16
CA ASP A 499 -2.73 0.27 6.33
C ASP A 499 -3.48 1.57 6.71
N HIS A 500 -2.86 2.75 6.56
CA HIS A 500 -3.44 4.03 7.01
C HIS A 500 -4.06 4.89 5.90
N ILE A 501 -3.71 4.66 4.62
CA ILE A 501 -4.21 5.46 3.49
C ILE A 501 -4.92 4.59 2.46
N LEU A 502 -4.23 3.68 1.76
CA LEU A 502 -4.82 2.95 0.62
C LEU A 502 -6.03 2.07 1.04
N PHE A 503 -5.98 1.44 2.22
CA PHE A 503 -7.03 0.54 2.71
C PHE A 503 -7.96 1.18 3.77
N ASN A 504 -7.85 2.49 4.02
CA ASN A 504 -8.75 3.19 4.96
C ASN A 504 -10.01 3.71 4.23
N PRO A 505 -11.18 3.08 4.37
CA PRO A 505 -12.39 3.49 3.66
C PRO A 505 -12.91 4.87 4.09
N VAL A 506 -12.55 5.37 5.28
CA VAL A 506 -13.00 6.68 5.82
C VAL A 506 -12.38 7.85 5.04
N ILE A 507 -11.25 7.62 4.38
CA ILE A 507 -10.63 8.61 3.47
C ILE A 507 -11.38 8.62 2.14
N TRP A 508 -11.69 7.44 1.59
CA TRP A 508 -12.14 7.30 0.20
C TRP A 508 -13.65 7.40 -0.01
N ILE A 509 -14.49 7.00 0.95
CA ILE A 509 -15.95 6.88 0.75
C ILE A 509 -16.63 8.18 0.26
N HIS A 510 -16.10 9.33 0.67
CA HIS A 510 -16.60 10.66 0.29
C HIS A 510 -15.80 11.35 -0.83
N ALA A 511 -14.74 10.73 -1.35
CA ALA A 511 -14.00 11.25 -2.48
C ALA A 511 -14.86 11.17 -3.77
N PRO A 512 -14.60 11.98 -4.81
CA PRO A 512 -15.36 11.88 -6.06
C PRO A 512 -15.29 10.47 -6.65
N ALA A 513 -16.42 9.90 -7.11
CA ALA A 513 -16.51 8.49 -7.51
C ALA A 513 -15.48 8.08 -8.58
N LYS A 514 -15.10 9.00 -9.49
CA LYS A 514 -14.03 8.79 -10.50
C LYS A 514 -12.64 8.57 -9.86
N VAL A 515 -12.36 9.21 -8.72
CA VAL A 515 -11.13 9.00 -7.93
C VAL A 515 -11.19 7.63 -7.26
N GLN A 516 -12.31 7.29 -6.59
CA GLN A 516 -12.51 5.98 -5.95
C GLN A 516 -12.38 4.82 -6.96
N LEU A 517 -12.99 4.93 -8.14
CA LEU A 517 -12.90 3.94 -9.20
C LEU A 517 -11.45 3.73 -9.64
N THR A 518 -10.70 4.81 -9.88
CA THR A 518 -9.27 4.73 -10.23
C THR A 518 -8.48 4.00 -9.15
N HIS A 519 -8.69 4.36 -7.88
CA HIS A 519 -8.00 3.78 -6.73
C HIS A 519 -8.23 2.27 -6.64
N TYR A 520 -9.48 1.82 -6.62
CA TYR A 520 -9.79 0.40 -6.51
C TYR A 520 -9.48 -0.40 -7.79
N THR A 521 -9.52 0.21 -8.98
CA THR A 521 -8.98 -0.43 -10.20
C THR A 521 -7.49 -0.67 -10.07
N TYR A 522 -6.69 0.32 -9.64
CA TYR A 522 -5.25 0.17 -9.44
C TYR A 522 -4.93 -0.92 -8.40
N LEU A 523 -5.64 -0.94 -7.27
CA LEU A 523 -5.48 -1.98 -6.25
C LEU A 523 -5.76 -3.37 -6.82
N ALA A 524 -6.85 -3.53 -7.58
CA ALA A 524 -7.27 -4.81 -8.15
C ALA A 524 -6.38 -5.36 -9.29
N THR A 525 -5.56 -4.52 -9.94
CA THR A 525 -4.77 -4.91 -11.14
C THR A 525 -3.26 -4.71 -10.97
N GLU A 526 -2.78 -3.48 -11.07
CA GLU A 526 -1.35 -3.14 -11.03
C GLU A 526 -0.69 -3.44 -9.68
N PHE A 527 -1.38 -3.11 -8.59
CA PHE A 527 -0.82 -3.15 -7.24
C PHE A 527 -0.47 -4.57 -6.78
N ILE A 528 -1.38 -5.54 -6.93
CA ILE A 528 -1.13 -6.95 -6.60
C ILE A 528 -0.07 -7.57 -7.51
N SER A 529 0.01 -7.18 -8.79
CA SER A 529 0.99 -7.77 -9.72
C SER A 529 2.44 -7.52 -9.27
N THR A 530 2.70 -6.41 -8.57
CA THR A 530 4.04 -6.05 -8.07
C THR A 530 4.44 -6.96 -6.88
N VAL A 531 5.52 -7.73 -7.05
CA VAL A 531 5.95 -8.75 -6.08
C VAL A 531 6.34 -8.16 -4.72
N THR A 532 7.09 -7.05 -4.70
CA THR A 532 7.51 -6.39 -3.45
C THR A 532 6.33 -5.82 -2.66
N ILE A 533 5.33 -5.26 -3.36
CA ILE A 533 4.07 -4.81 -2.77
C ILE A 533 3.32 -5.99 -2.15
N TYR A 534 3.11 -7.06 -2.91
CA TYR A 534 2.40 -8.25 -2.44
C TYR A 534 3.01 -8.83 -1.16
N ASN A 535 4.35 -8.93 -1.10
CA ASN A 535 5.07 -9.45 0.06
C ASN A 535 5.04 -8.51 1.28
N ALA A 536 4.82 -7.20 1.09
CA ALA A 536 4.71 -6.23 2.17
C ALA A 536 3.34 -6.27 2.89
N ILE A 537 2.30 -6.75 2.21
CA ILE A 537 0.91 -6.67 2.66
C ILE A 537 0.55 -7.85 3.57
N ARG A 538 -0.17 -7.57 4.65
CA ARG A 538 -0.81 -8.60 5.49
C ARG A 538 -2.06 -9.14 4.77
N ARG A 539 -1.88 -10.12 3.87
CA ARG A 539 -2.96 -10.70 3.03
C ARG A 539 -4.26 -10.97 3.79
N VAL A 540 -4.20 -11.76 4.87
CA VAL A 540 -5.37 -12.09 5.72
C VAL A 540 -6.07 -10.83 6.26
N GLY A 541 -5.31 -9.93 6.91
CA GLY A 541 -5.85 -8.69 7.45
C GLY A 541 -6.46 -7.77 6.39
N THR A 542 -5.91 -7.80 5.17
CA THR A 542 -6.41 -7.02 4.03
C THR A 542 -7.73 -7.57 3.52
N VAL A 543 -7.88 -8.89 3.40
CA VAL A 543 -9.16 -9.52 3.04
C VAL A 543 -10.23 -9.17 4.10
N LEU A 544 -9.92 -9.31 5.39
CA LEU A 544 -10.83 -8.91 6.47
C LEU A 544 -11.22 -7.42 6.39
N GLN A 545 -10.26 -6.53 6.13
CA GLN A 545 -10.49 -5.08 5.99
C GLN A 545 -11.37 -4.76 4.78
N VAL A 546 -11.23 -5.47 3.66
CA VAL A 546 -12.10 -5.30 2.48
C VAL A 546 -13.51 -5.82 2.75
N MET A 547 -13.66 -6.98 3.40
CA MET A 547 -14.98 -7.49 3.80
C MET A 547 -15.69 -6.54 4.78
N HIS A 548 -14.95 -5.94 5.72
CA HIS A 548 -15.46 -4.87 6.59
C HIS A 548 -15.84 -3.61 5.79
N THR A 549 -15.02 -3.22 4.80
CA THR A 549 -15.27 -2.07 3.92
C THR A 549 -16.57 -2.24 3.11
N LEU A 550 -16.81 -3.42 2.54
CA LEU A 550 -18.06 -3.77 1.86
C LEU A 550 -19.27 -3.77 2.80
N LYS A 551 -19.10 -4.25 4.04
CA LYS A 551 -20.17 -4.38 5.04
C LYS A 551 -20.65 -3.04 5.59
N TYR A 552 -19.73 -2.13 5.90
CA TYR A 552 -20.07 -0.88 6.60
C TYR A 552 -20.14 0.35 5.69
N TYR A 553 -19.35 0.43 4.63
CA TYR A 553 -19.23 1.64 3.79
C TYR A 553 -19.81 1.47 2.38
N TYR A 554 -19.56 0.34 1.72
CA TYR A 554 -19.93 0.09 0.32
C TYR A 554 -21.10 -0.91 0.16
N TRP A 555 -22.10 -0.84 1.03
CA TRP A 555 -23.36 -1.59 0.90
C TRP A 555 -24.24 -1.07 -0.26
N VAL A 556 -24.96 -1.95 -0.94
CA VAL A 556 -25.92 -1.60 -2.00
C VAL A 556 -27.24 -1.13 -1.39
N VAL A 557 -27.76 -1.89 -0.42
CA VAL A 557 -28.97 -1.60 0.37
C VAL A 557 -28.57 -1.41 1.83
N ASN A 558 -29.21 -0.49 2.56
CA ASN A 558 -28.85 -0.20 3.96
C ASN A 558 -29.01 -1.47 4.83
N PRO A 559 -27.95 -1.96 5.50
CA PRO A 559 -28.00 -3.22 6.25
C PRO A 559 -28.49 -3.08 7.71
N GLN A 560 -29.02 -1.91 8.09
CA GLN A 560 -29.53 -1.70 9.43
C GLN A 560 -30.79 -2.52 9.72
N ASP A 561 -31.76 -2.57 8.79
CA ASP A 561 -33.11 -3.09 9.05
C ASP A 561 -33.17 -4.62 9.17
N ARG A 562 -32.53 -5.35 8.24
CA ARG A 562 -32.54 -6.83 8.22
C ARG A 562 -31.31 -7.45 8.87
N SER A 563 -30.19 -6.72 8.91
CA SER A 563 -28.90 -7.21 9.39
C SER A 563 -28.43 -6.62 10.72
N GLY A 564 -29.09 -5.57 11.25
CA GLY A 564 -28.67 -4.90 12.48
C GLY A 564 -27.31 -4.22 12.40
N VAL A 565 -26.79 -3.99 11.19
CA VAL A 565 -25.46 -3.43 10.95
C VAL A 565 -25.61 -1.93 10.78
N ILE A 566 -25.06 -1.15 11.72
CA ILE A 566 -25.05 0.32 11.62
C ILE A 566 -24.08 0.73 10.50
N PRO A 567 -24.56 1.33 9.39
CA PRO A 567 -23.70 1.79 8.30
C PRO A 567 -22.77 2.94 8.72
N LYS A 568 -21.66 3.12 8.00
CA LYS A 568 -20.65 4.17 8.21
C LYS A 568 -20.43 4.98 6.92
N GLY A 569 -19.91 6.19 7.05
CA GLY A 569 -19.74 7.12 5.92
C GLY A 569 -21.08 7.66 5.42
N LEU A 570 -21.94 8.10 6.35
CA LEU A 570 -23.24 8.76 6.07
C LEU A 570 -23.16 10.28 6.16
N ASP A 571 -22.05 10.79 6.69
CA ASP A 571 -21.77 12.18 7.07
C ASP A 571 -21.35 13.08 5.89
N GLY A 572 -21.39 12.56 4.66
CA GLY A 572 -21.02 13.28 3.45
C GLY A 572 -21.59 12.63 2.18
N PRO A 573 -21.29 13.19 1.00
CA PRO A 573 -21.77 12.64 -0.26
C PRO A 573 -21.24 11.21 -0.46
N ARG A 574 -22.11 10.34 -0.97
CA ARG A 574 -21.82 8.91 -1.22
C ARG A 574 -21.98 8.63 -2.72
N PRO A 575 -21.18 7.71 -3.32
CA PRO A 575 -21.38 7.31 -4.71
C PRO A 575 -22.79 6.78 -4.97
N ASN A 576 -23.29 6.96 -6.20
CA ASN A 576 -24.62 6.48 -6.57
C ASN A 576 -24.65 4.95 -6.74
N LEU A 577 -25.85 4.37 -6.88
CA LEU A 577 -26.04 2.92 -6.98
C LEU A 577 -25.15 2.23 -8.04
N LYS A 578 -25.04 2.83 -9.23
CA LYS A 578 -24.23 2.28 -10.35
C LYS A 578 -22.73 2.35 -10.04
N GLU A 579 -22.29 3.42 -9.39
CA GLU A 579 -20.91 3.59 -8.93
C GLU A 579 -20.59 2.59 -7.81
N ILE A 580 -21.48 2.41 -6.82
CA ILE A 580 -21.31 1.42 -5.74
C ILE A 580 -21.13 0.01 -6.31
N LEU A 581 -22.01 -0.43 -7.23
CA LEU A 581 -21.88 -1.75 -7.87
C LEU A 581 -20.52 -1.92 -8.57
N SER A 582 -20.05 -0.86 -9.25
CA SER A 582 -18.74 -0.86 -9.92
C SER A 582 -17.57 -0.91 -8.93
N LEU A 583 -17.65 -0.15 -7.84
CA LEU A 583 -16.63 -0.10 -6.78
C LEU A 583 -16.55 -1.43 -6.01
N ARG A 584 -17.70 -2.04 -5.70
CA ARG A 584 -17.79 -3.37 -5.10
C ARG A 584 -17.17 -4.44 -6.00
N ALA A 585 -17.40 -4.40 -7.31
CA ALA A 585 -16.79 -5.32 -8.25
C ALA A 585 -15.25 -5.24 -8.24
N PHE A 586 -14.66 -4.03 -8.19
CA PHE A 586 -13.20 -3.88 -8.04
C PHE A 586 -12.68 -4.34 -6.68
N LEU A 587 -13.39 -4.05 -5.58
CA LEU A 587 -13.04 -4.54 -4.23
C LEU A 587 -13.05 -6.07 -4.14
N LEU A 588 -14.05 -6.73 -4.75
CA LEU A 588 -14.15 -8.19 -4.79
C LEU A 588 -13.14 -8.82 -5.75
N LEU A 589 -12.83 -8.17 -6.87
CA LEU A 589 -11.73 -8.56 -7.74
C LEU A 589 -10.37 -8.47 -7.02
N PHE A 590 -10.15 -7.42 -6.23
CA PHE A 590 -8.96 -7.27 -5.39
C PHE A 590 -8.84 -8.42 -4.38
N VAL A 591 -9.92 -8.79 -3.68
CA VAL A 591 -9.94 -9.99 -2.80
C VAL A 591 -9.66 -11.28 -3.58
N LYS A 592 -10.28 -11.46 -4.75
CA LYS A 592 -10.05 -12.63 -5.62
C LYS A 592 -8.56 -12.76 -5.97
N GLN A 593 -7.95 -11.68 -6.47
CA GLN A 593 -6.55 -11.66 -6.87
C GLN A 593 -5.59 -11.87 -5.68
N LEU A 594 -5.92 -11.35 -4.48
CA LEU A 594 -5.14 -11.65 -3.26
C LEU A 594 -5.17 -13.14 -2.92
N ILE A 595 -6.34 -13.79 -3.00
CA ILE A 595 -6.49 -15.21 -2.63
C ILE A 595 -5.81 -16.12 -3.64
N MET A 596 -5.99 -15.86 -4.94
CA MET A 596 -5.51 -16.73 -6.03
C MET A 596 -3.99 -16.70 -6.27
N LYS A 597 -3.27 -15.69 -5.78
CA LYS A 597 -1.86 -15.50 -6.15
C LYS A 597 -0.89 -16.52 -5.52
N ASP A 598 -1.21 -17.04 -4.34
CA ASP A 598 -0.45 -18.12 -3.69
C ASP A 598 -1.17 -19.47 -3.83
N HIS A 599 -0.59 -20.55 -3.27
CA HIS A 599 -1.10 -21.93 -3.28
C HIS A 599 -2.41 -22.19 -2.50
N GLY A 600 -3.38 -21.28 -2.53
CA GLY A 600 -4.72 -21.47 -1.98
C GLY A 600 -5.20 -20.39 -1.02
N VAL A 601 -6.44 -20.55 -0.55
CA VAL A 601 -7.05 -19.70 0.49
C VAL A 601 -6.52 -20.04 1.88
N LYS A 602 -6.44 -19.05 2.77
CA LYS A 602 -6.18 -19.28 4.20
C LYS A 602 -7.49 -19.31 4.98
N ASP A 603 -7.54 -20.12 6.05
CA ASP A 603 -8.76 -20.42 6.80
C ASP A 603 -9.50 -19.17 7.32
N ASP A 604 -8.77 -18.12 7.69
CA ASP A 604 -9.33 -16.85 8.19
C ASP A 604 -9.85 -15.95 7.06
N GLU A 605 -9.25 -16.02 5.87
CA GLU A 605 -9.71 -15.29 4.68
C GLU A 605 -11.08 -15.84 4.27
N LEU A 606 -11.19 -17.17 4.14
CA LEU A 606 -12.47 -17.83 3.86
C LEU A 606 -13.49 -17.59 4.99
N GLN A 607 -13.07 -17.68 6.25
CA GLN A 607 -13.97 -17.39 7.38
C GLN A 607 -14.53 -15.97 7.32
N SER A 608 -13.76 -14.97 6.86
CA SER A 608 -14.25 -13.60 6.73
C SER A 608 -15.34 -13.46 5.64
N ILE A 609 -15.20 -14.16 4.52
CA ILE A 609 -16.20 -14.23 3.44
C ILE A 609 -17.46 -14.96 3.93
N LEU A 610 -17.28 -16.11 4.59
CA LEU A 610 -18.39 -16.87 5.18
C LEU A 610 -19.13 -16.07 6.26
N ASN A 611 -18.42 -15.33 7.12
CA ASN A 611 -19.01 -14.46 8.13
C ASN A 611 -19.81 -13.30 7.53
N TYR A 612 -19.34 -12.71 6.42
CA TYR A 612 -20.12 -11.71 5.68
C TYR A 612 -21.43 -12.34 5.18
N LEU A 613 -21.36 -13.45 4.46
CA LEU A 613 -22.54 -14.16 3.92
C LEU A 613 -23.49 -14.66 5.03
N LEU A 614 -22.96 -15.00 6.20
CA LEU A 614 -23.73 -15.43 7.38
C LEU A 614 -24.43 -14.26 8.08
N THR A 615 -23.84 -13.05 8.10
CA THR A 615 -24.37 -11.90 8.86
C THR A 615 -25.08 -10.83 8.03
N MET A 616 -24.88 -10.78 6.71
CA MET A 616 -25.61 -9.89 5.79
C MET A 616 -26.93 -10.54 5.37
N HIS A 617 -28.01 -9.76 5.26
CA HIS A 617 -29.35 -10.28 4.97
C HIS A 617 -30.04 -9.63 3.76
N GLU A 618 -29.52 -8.53 3.23
CA GLU A 618 -30.05 -7.88 2.03
C GLU A 618 -29.51 -8.58 0.78
N ASP A 619 -30.41 -8.96 -0.12
CA ASP A 619 -30.07 -9.89 -1.20
C ASP A 619 -29.04 -9.26 -2.19
N ASP A 620 -29.17 -7.96 -2.48
CA ASP A 620 -28.21 -7.21 -3.31
C ASP A 620 -26.83 -7.02 -2.65
N ASN A 621 -26.76 -7.03 -1.31
CA ASN A 621 -25.49 -6.97 -0.57
C ASN A 621 -24.75 -8.30 -0.57
N ILE A 622 -25.47 -9.41 -0.84
CA ILE A 622 -24.97 -10.80 -0.74
C ILE A 622 -24.52 -11.33 -2.11
N MET A 623 -25.23 -10.98 -3.18
CA MET A 623 -25.12 -11.62 -4.49
C MET A 623 -23.68 -11.67 -5.04
N ASP A 624 -22.98 -10.54 -5.04
CA ASP A 624 -21.62 -10.42 -5.59
C ASP A 624 -20.56 -11.12 -4.73
N VAL A 625 -20.70 -11.09 -3.41
CA VAL A 625 -19.84 -11.85 -2.47
C VAL A 625 -20.07 -13.36 -2.60
N LEU A 626 -21.31 -13.79 -2.88
CA LEU A 626 -21.63 -15.18 -3.15
C LEU A 626 -21.09 -15.65 -4.50
N GLN A 627 -21.15 -14.80 -5.53
CA GLN A 627 -20.50 -15.04 -6.83
C GLN A 627 -18.97 -15.12 -6.71
N LEU A 628 -18.34 -14.29 -5.86
CA LEU A 628 -16.92 -14.43 -5.52
C LEU A 628 -16.62 -15.82 -4.93
N LEU A 629 -17.43 -16.28 -3.98
CA LEU A 629 -17.25 -17.62 -3.39
C LEU A 629 -17.39 -18.74 -4.43
N VAL A 630 -18.37 -18.66 -5.34
CA VAL A 630 -18.52 -19.60 -6.47
C VAL A 630 -17.29 -19.58 -7.38
N ALA A 631 -16.79 -18.40 -7.75
CA ALA A 631 -15.60 -18.27 -8.58
C ALA A 631 -14.37 -18.92 -7.92
N LEU A 632 -14.11 -18.60 -6.65
CA LEU A 632 -12.99 -19.19 -5.88
C LEU A 632 -13.09 -20.72 -5.78
N MET A 633 -14.27 -21.25 -5.46
CA MET A 633 -14.53 -22.69 -5.40
C MET A 633 -14.32 -23.39 -6.75
N SER A 634 -14.64 -22.71 -7.86
CA SER A 634 -14.48 -23.25 -9.22
C SER A 634 -13.04 -23.23 -9.73
N GLU A 635 -12.25 -22.22 -9.37
CA GLU A 635 -10.90 -22.00 -9.90
C GLU A 635 -9.81 -22.64 -9.03
N HIS A 636 -10.00 -22.72 -7.70
CA HIS A 636 -9.06 -23.34 -6.76
C HIS A 636 -9.73 -24.37 -5.82
N PRO A 637 -10.39 -25.42 -6.34
CA PRO A 637 -11.21 -26.33 -5.53
C PRO A 637 -10.43 -27.03 -4.41
N GLY A 638 -9.17 -27.43 -4.63
CA GLY A 638 -8.40 -28.24 -3.68
C GLY A 638 -8.26 -27.63 -2.28
N SER A 639 -7.82 -26.37 -2.19
CA SER A 639 -7.69 -25.66 -0.92
C SER A 639 -9.03 -25.09 -0.42
N MET A 640 -9.86 -24.58 -1.34
CA MET A 640 -11.16 -24.00 -1.00
C MET A 640 -12.10 -25.01 -0.35
N VAL A 641 -12.22 -26.23 -0.90
CA VAL A 641 -13.14 -27.28 -0.41
C VAL A 641 -12.70 -27.79 0.95
N GLN A 642 -11.38 -27.96 1.17
CA GLN A 642 -10.83 -28.35 2.46
C GLN A 642 -11.11 -27.30 3.55
N ALA A 643 -10.78 -26.04 3.28
CA ALA A 643 -11.03 -24.95 4.23
C ALA A 643 -12.54 -24.76 4.49
N PHE A 644 -13.39 -24.96 3.47
CA PHE A 644 -14.85 -24.84 3.59
C PHE A 644 -15.46 -25.96 4.46
N ASP A 645 -14.99 -27.20 4.36
CA ASP A 645 -15.38 -28.29 5.28
C ASP A 645 -14.96 -27.96 6.73
N GLN A 646 -13.68 -27.63 6.92
CA GLN A 646 -13.12 -27.30 8.24
C GLN A 646 -13.83 -26.12 8.93
N ARG A 647 -14.22 -25.09 8.17
CA ARG A 647 -14.98 -23.93 8.68
C ARG A 647 -16.50 -24.16 8.75
N ASN A 648 -17.01 -25.38 8.52
CA ASN A 648 -18.44 -25.69 8.47
C ASN A 648 -19.23 -24.78 7.48
N GLY A 649 -18.61 -24.38 6.36
CA GLY A 649 -19.16 -23.43 5.39
C GLY A 649 -20.51 -23.84 4.82
N ILE A 650 -20.84 -25.14 4.83
CA ILE A 650 -22.14 -25.67 4.44
C ILE A 650 -23.32 -25.04 5.21
N ARG A 651 -23.10 -24.56 6.44
CA ARG A 651 -24.11 -23.81 7.22
C ARG A 651 -24.55 -22.51 6.52
N VAL A 652 -23.61 -21.82 5.86
CA VAL A 652 -23.89 -20.62 5.08
C VAL A 652 -24.78 -20.95 3.88
N VAL A 653 -24.52 -22.08 3.21
CA VAL A 653 -25.37 -22.54 2.09
C VAL A 653 -26.80 -22.79 2.57
N TYR A 654 -27.01 -23.49 3.70
CA TYR A 654 -28.36 -23.73 4.22
C TYR A 654 -29.10 -22.46 4.67
N LYS A 655 -28.40 -21.41 5.12
CA LYS A 655 -28.98 -20.07 5.29
C LYS A 655 -29.43 -19.49 3.94
N LEU A 656 -28.54 -19.48 2.96
CA LEU A 656 -28.76 -18.78 1.67
C LEU A 656 -29.80 -19.47 0.78
N VAL A 657 -29.89 -20.80 0.82
CA VAL A 657 -30.94 -21.58 0.12
C VAL A 657 -32.35 -21.26 0.65
N ALA A 658 -32.47 -20.72 1.87
CA ALA A 658 -33.74 -20.23 2.41
C ALA A 658 -34.08 -18.78 1.99
N SER A 659 -33.23 -18.08 1.21
CA SER A 659 -33.53 -16.71 0.76
C SER A 659 -34.75 -16.67 -0.18
N LYS A 660 -35.50 -15.56 -0.11
CA LYS A 660 -36.58 -15.21 -1.04
C LYS A 660 -36.06 -15.02 -2.47
N SER A 661 -34.82 -14.54 -2.64
CA SER A 661 -34.20 -14.34 -3.95
C SER A 661 -33.77 -15.67 -4.58
N GLU A 662 -34.38 -16.04 -5.71
CA GLU A 662 -33.99 -17.26 -6.45
C GLU A 662 -32.51 -17.24 -6.84
N GLY A 663 -31.99 -16.10 -7.31
CA GLY A 663 -30.58 -15.99 -7.72
C GLY A 663 -29.61 -16.37 -6.59
N ILE A 664 -29.95 -16.03 -5.34
CA ILE A 664 -29.14 -16.42 -4.17
C ILE A 664 -29.28 -17.92 -3.89
N ARG A 665 -30.50 -18.48 -3.96
CA ARG A 665 -30.70 -19.93 -3.81
C ARG A 665 -29.88 -20.70 -4.84
N VAL A 666 -29.93 -20.29 -6.11
CA VAL A 666 -29.21 -20.92 -7.24
C VAL A 666 -27.69 -20.81 -7.08
N GLN A 667 -27.17 -19.63 -6.69
CA GLN A 667 -25.72 -19.49 -6.47
C GLN A 667 -25.26 -20.27 -5.23
N ALA A 668 -26.06 -20.35 -4.16
CA ALA A 668 -25.77 -21.19 -2.99
C ALA A 668 -25.79 -22.69 -3.34
N LEU A 669 -26.71 -23.14 -4.21
CA LEU A 669 -26.70 -24.48 -4.79
C LEU A 669 -25.43 -24.72 -5.62
N LYS A 670 -24.94 -23.76 -6.40
CA LYS A 670 -23.66 -23.88 -7.12
C LYS A 670 -22.45 -24.01 -6.18
N VAL A 671 -22.41 -23.28 -5.06
CA VAL A 671 -21.41 -23.51 -3.99
C VAL A 671 -21.49 -24.94 -3.45
N MET A 672 -22.70 -25.45 -3.18
CA MET A 672 -22.90 -26.85 -2.75
C MET A 672 -22.41 -27.84 -3.80
N GLY A 673 -22.69 -27.58 -5.08
CA GLY A 673 -22.24 -28.41 -6.20
C GLY A 673 -20.72 -28.52 -6.28
N TYR A 674 -20.01 -27.39 -6.27
CA TYR A 674 -18.54 -27.39 -6.26
C TYR A 674 -17.97 -28.07 -5.00
N PHE A 675 -18.60 -27.87 -3.84
CA PHE A 675 -18.22 -28.58 -2.62
C PHE A 675 -18.33 -30.09 -2.78
N LEU A 676 -19.50 -30.61 -3.22
CA LEU A 676 -19.75 -32.05 -3.35
C LEU A 676 -18.88 -32.72 -4.43
N LYS A 677 -18.68 -32.05 -5.56
CA LYS A 677 -17.86 -32.51 -6.70
C LYS A 677 -16.42 -32.86 -6.33
N HIS A 678 -15.86 -32.15 -5.36
CA HIS A 678 -14.45 -32.25 -4.98
C HIS A 678 -14.23 -32.87 -3.59
N LEU A 679 -15.32 -33.24 -2.89
CA LEU A 679 -15.25 -33.86 -1.57
C LEU A 679 -15.04 -35.39 -1.68
N PRO A 680 -14.10 -36.00 -0.93
CA PRO A 680 -13.87 -37.45 -1.01
C PRO A 680 -15.14 -38.27 -0.69
N PRO A 681 -15.44 -39.37 -1.40
CA PRO A 681 -16.73 -40.09 -1.28
C PRO A 681 -17.09 -40.51 0.15
N LYS A 682 -16.10 -40.92 0.96
CA LYS A 682 -16.29 -41.25 2.38
C LYS A 682 -16.74 -40.02 3.17
N ARG A 683 -15.99 -38.91 3.05
CA ARG A 683 -16.27 -37.65 3.74
C ARG A 683 -17.60 -37.03 3.30
N LYS A 684 -17.93 -37.13 2.01
CA LYS A 684 -19.23 -36.74 1.43
C LYS A 684 -20.39 -37.51 2.08
N SER A 685 -20.22 -38.79 2.35
CA SER A 685 -21.21 -39.61 3.06
C SER A 685 -21.34 -39.18 4.53
N GLU A 686 -20.22 -38.98 5.24
CA GLU A 686 -20.20 -38.50 6.63
C GLU A 686 -20.88 -37.14 6.78
N VAL A 687 -20.55 -36.17 5.92
CA VAL A 687 -21.10 -34.80 6.01
C VAL A 687 -22.58 -34.76 5.61
N MET A 688 -22.95 -35.38 4.48
CA MET A 688 -24.30 -35.20 3.92
C MET A 688 -25.32 -36.23 4.41
N LEU A 689 -24.95 -37.51 4.54
CA LEU A 689 -25.90 -38.58 4.86
C LEU A 689 -26.05 -38.75 6.38
N SER A 690 -24.95 -38.80 7.14
CA SER A 690 -25.00 -39.00 8.59
C SER A 690 -25.72 -37.89 9.35
N HIS A 691 -25.76 -36.67 8.78
CA HIS A 691 -26.50 -35.52 9.32
C HIS A 691 -27.81 -35.21 8.58
N GLY A 692 -28.25 -36.08 7.66
CA GLY A 692 -29.53 -35.91 6.95
C GLY A 692 -29.65 -34.66 6.08
N LEU A 693 -28.53 -34.07 5.63
CA LEU A 693 -28.50 -32.74 5.02
C LEU A 693 -29.30 -32.65 3.72
N PHE A 694 -29.41 -33.74 2.94
CA PHE A 694 -30.31 -33.76 1.77
C PHE A 694 -31.81 -33.63 2.14
N SER A 695 -32.24 -34.07 3.33
CA SER A 695 -33.60 -33.80 3.85
C SER A 695 -33.75 -32.32 4.18
N LEU A 696 -32.79 -31.76 4.91
CA LEU A 696 -32.75 -30.33 5.23
C LEU A 696 -32.74 -29.46 3.96
N LEU A 697 -32.10 -29.91 2.88
CA LEU A 697 -32.11 -29.22 1.58
C LEU A 697 -33.52 -29.15 1.00
N THR A 698 -34.25 -30.26 1.08
CA THR A 698 -35.67 -30.32 0.71
C THR A 698 -36.47 -29.33 1.55
N GLU A 699 -36.35 -29.38 2.88
CA GLU A 699 -37.07 -28.51 3.82
C GLU A 699 -36.79 -27.02 3.59
N ARG A 700 -35.55 -26.62 3.30
CA ARG A 700 -35.20 -25.22 3.05
C ARG A 700 -35.68 -24.72 1.69
N LEU A 701 -35.61 -25.53 0.64
CA LEU A 701 -36.18 -25.19 -0.67
C LEU A 701 -37.72 -25.16 -0.63
N MET A 702 -38.32 -26.02 0.19
CA MET A 702 -39.77 -26.10 0.39
C MET A 702 -40.39 -24.81 0.95
N LEU A 703 -39.61 -23.95 1.63
CA LEU A 703 -40.06 -22.61 2.07
C LEU A 703 -40.53 -21.71 0.90
N HIS A 704 -40.09 -22.00 -0.32
CA HIS A 704 -40.43 -21.26 -1.54
C HIS A 704 -40.97 -22.20 -2.65
N CYS A 705 -41.63 -23.31 -2.27
CA CYS A 705 -42.06 -24.36 -3.21
C CYS A 705 -43.11 -23.90 -4.25
N SER A 706 -43.73 -22.74 -4.05
CA SER A 706 -44.61 -22.08 -5.02
C SER A 706 -43.88 -21.56 -6.27
N GLN A 707 -42.55 -21.55 -6.28
CA GLN A 707 -41.70 -21.01 -7.34
C GLN A 707 -40.61 -22.00 -7.80
N PHE A 708 -40.98 -23.26 -8.07
CA PHE A 708 -40.03 -24.24 -8.61
C PHE A 708 -39.83 -24.06 -10.13
N SER A 709 -38.83 -23.25 -10.50
CA SER A 709 -38.53 -22.86 -11.89
C SER A 709 -37.58 -23.82 -12.62
N MET A 710 -37.47 -23.62 -13.93
CA MET A 710 -36.42 -24.23 -14.77
C MET A 710 -35.00 -23.91 -14.25
N THR A 711 -34.75 -22.69 -13.76
CA THR A 711 -33.44 -22.27 -13.25
C THR A 711 -33.04 -23.06 -12.00
N THR A 712 -33.99 -23.24 -11.07
CA THR A 712 -33.75 -24.03 -9.85
C THR A 712 -33.61 -25.52 -10.18
N TYR A 713 -34.38 -26.05 -11.13
CA TYR A 713 -34.21 -27.42 -11.63
C TYR A 713 -32.82 -27.66 -12.21
N ASN A 714 -32.35 -26.79 -13.11
CA ASN A 714 -31.02 -26.89 -13.71
C ASN A 714 -29.91 -26.91 -12.64
N ALA A 715 -29.98 -26.06 -11.62
CA ALA A 715 -29.02 -26.04 -10.52
C ALA A 715 -29.00 -27.35 -9.71
N LEU A 716 -30.16 -27.98 -9.50
CA LEU A 716 -30.23 -29.31 -8.88
C LEU A 716 -29.73 -30.42 -9.81
N PHE A 717 -29.98 -30.33 -11.12
CA PHE A 717 -29.46 -31.27 -12.12
C PHE A 717 -27.93 -31.21 -12.27
N GLU A 718 -27.35 -30.00 -12.20
CA GLU A 718 -25.90 -29.80 -12.09
C GLU A 718 -25.35 -30.53 -10.85
N ILE A 719 -25.99 -30.43 -9.67
CA ILE A 719 -25.56 -31.16 -8.46
C ILE A 719 -25.74 -32.68 -8.63
N LEU A 720 -26.86 -33.14 -9.20
CA LEU A 720 -27.16 -34.56 -9.44
C LEU A 720 -26.03 -35.26 -10.22
N THR A 721 -25.43 -34.55 -11.18
CA THR A 721 -24.41 -35.03 -12.13
C THR A 721 -22.99 -34.54 -11.84
N GLU A 722 -22.83 -33.59 -10.91
CA GLU A 722 -21.61 -32.83 -10.59
C GLU A 722 -20.97 -32.07 -11.78
N GLN A 723 -21.77 -31.83 -12.83
CA GLN A 723 -21.40 -31.01 -14.00
C GLN A 723 -21.69 -29.53 -13.75
N ILE A 724 -21.13 -28.97 -12.66
CA ILE A 724 -21.42 -27.60 -12.21
C ILE A 724 -20.86 -26.55 -13.18
N CYS A 725 -21.71 -25.61 -13.58
CA CYS A 725 -21.36 -24.44 -14.37
C CYS A 725 -21.29 -23.19 -13.48
N THR A 726 -20.36 -22.26 -13.71
CA THR A 726 -20.33 -20.98 -12.98
C THR A 726 -21.45 -20.03 -13.43
N GLN A 727 -21.86 -20.11 -14.69
CA GLN A 727 -22.98 -19.33 -15.22
C GLN A 727 -24.33 -19.93 -14.80
N VAL A 728 -25.34 -19.07 -14.65
CA VAL A 728 -26.71 -19.50 -14.33
C VAL A 728 -27.44 -19.86 -15.63
N ILE A 729 -27.96 -21.09 -15.69
CA ILE A 729 -28.69 -21.60 -16.85
C ILE A 729 -30.20 -21.43 -16.57
N HIS A 730 -30.85 -20.54 -17.32
CA HIS A 730 -32.29 -20.24 -17.16
C HIS A 730 -33.23 -21.01 -18.09
N LYS A 731 -32.69 -21.60 -19.17
CA LYS A 731 -33.44 -22.41 -20.15
C LYS A 731 -33.17 -23.90 -19.91
N GLN A 732 -33.94 -24.80 -20.51
CA GLN A 732 -33.67 -26.23 -20.50
C GLN A 732 -32.18 -26.53 -20.81
N HIS A 733 -31.54 -27.35 -19.98
CA HIS A 733 -30.17 -27.81 -20.19
C HIS A 733 -30.09 -28.80 -21.39
N PRO A 734 -28.89 -29.03 -21.98
CA PRO A 734 -28.72 -30.04 -23.01
C PRO A 734 -29.18 -31.43 -22.55
N ASP A 735 -29.68 -32.22 -23.48
CA ASP A 735 -30.11 -33.60 -23.22
C ASP A 735 -28.94 -34.46 -22.69
N PRO A 736 -29.14 -35.26 -21.61
CA PRO A 736 -28.08 -36.11 -21.07
C PRO A 736 -27.74 -37.26 -22.03
N ASP A 737 -26.47 -37.29 -22.46
CA ASP A 737 -25.92 -38.36 -23.28
C ASP A 737 -25.57 -39.63 -22.46
N SER A 738 -24.93 -40.61 -23.09
CA SER A 738 -24.52 -41.87 -22.43
C SER A 738 -23.34 -41.74 -21.47
N THR A 739 -22.65 -40.60 -21.42
CA THR A 739 -21.52 -40.32 -20.52
C THR A 739 -21.98 -39.79 -19.16
N VAL A 740 -23.18 -39.19 -19.09
CA VAL A 740 -23.71 -38.56 -17.88
C VAL A 740 -24.06 -39.61 -16.80
N LYS A 741 -23.44 -39.46 -15.63
CA LYS A 741 -23.64 -40.34 -14.46
C LYS A 741 -24.29 -39.60 -13.31
N ILE A 742 -25.12 -40.30 -12.56
CA ILE A 742 -25.73 -39.83 -11.31
C ILE A 742 -24.69 -39.98 -10.19
N LEU A 743 -24.27 -38.86 -9.61
CA LEU A 743 -23.24 -38.79 -8.54
C LEU A 743 -23.82 -38.32 -7.19
N ASN A 744 -25.02 -37.72 -7.20
CA ASN A 744 -25.78 -37.35 -6.00
C ASN A 744 -27.23 -37.86 -6.06
N PRO A 745 -27.47 -39.18 -5.96
CA PRO A 745 -28.79 -39.78 -6.22
C PRO A 745 -29.91 -39.28 -5.28
N GLN A 746 -29.58 -38.81 -4.07
CA GLN A 746 -30.56 -38.21 -3.16
C GLN A 746 -31.20 -36.93 -3.72
N ILE A 747 -30.55 -36.22 -4.65
CA ILE A 747 -31.13 -35.03 -5.31
C ILE A 747 -32.38 -35.39 -6.13
N LEU A 748 -32.50 -36.63 -6.64
CA LEU A 748 -33.74 -37.08 -7.30
C LEU A 748 -34.95 -36.99 -6.37
N LYS A 749 -34.76 -37.36 -5.08
CA LYS A 749 -35.80 -37.26 -4.05
C LYS A 749 -36.10 -35.80 -3.70
N VAL A 750 -35.09 -34.93 -3.67
CA VAL A 750 -35.27 -33.47 -3.47
C VAL A 750 -36.13 -32.88 -4.59
N ILE A 751 -35.77 -33.14 -5.86
CA ILE A 751 -36.52 -32.67 -7.03
C ILE A 751 -37.95 -33.21 -7.03
N ALA A 752 -38.13 -34.51 -6.77
CA ALA A 752 -39.46 -35.12 -6.71
C ALA A 752 -40.32 -34.52 -5.58
N ALA A 753 -39.76 -34.26 -4.40
CA ALA A 753 -40.47 -33.62 -3.30
C ALA A 753 -40.88 -32.18 -3.64
N LEU A 754 -40.03 -31.40 -4.32
CA LEU A 754 -40.38 -30.06 -4.79
C LEU A 754 -41.48 -30.11 -5.86
N LEU A 755 -41.35 -31.00 -6.85
CA LEU A 755 -42.36 -31.19 -7.90
C LEU A 755 -43.71 -31.71 -7.37
N LYS A 756 -43.72 -32.48 -6.29
CA LYS A 756 -44.95 -32.99 -5.63
C LYS A 756 -45.74 -31.88 -4.95
N ASN A 757 -45.04 -30.92 -4.31
CA ASN A 757 -45.66 -29.87 -3.51
C ASN A 757 -45.75 -28.50 -4.23
N CYS A 758 -45.14 -28.36 -5.40
CA CYS A 758 -45.29 -27.17 -6.25
C CYS A 758 -46.73 -27.10 -6.83
N PRO A 759 -47.41 -25.93 -6.77
CA PRO A 759 -48.72 -25.73 -7.40
C PRO A 759 -48.68 -26.03 -8.90
N LEU A 760 -49.76 -26.63 -9.42
CA LEU A 760 -49.88 -27.00 -10.83
C LEU A 760 -49.98 -25.74 -11.72
N SER A 761 -48.84 -25.36 -12.28
CA SER A 761 -48.66 -24.27 -13.26
C SER A 761 -48.03 -24.80 -14.56
N PRO A 762 -48.14 -24.08 -15.69
CA PRO A 762 -47.51 -24.48 -16.96
C PRO A 762 -46.01 -24.74 -16.83
N GLU A 763 -45.29 -23.86 -16.13
CA GLU A 763 -43.86 -24.01 -15.85
C GLU A 763 -43.56 -25.26 -15.01
N SER A 764 -44.31 -25.49 -13.92
CA SER A 764 -44.12 -26.70 -13.10
C SER A 764 -44.37 -28.01 -13.90
N MET A 765 -45.28 -27.98 -14.88
CA MET A 765 -45.60 -29.12 -15.75
C MET A 765 -44.51 -29.34 -16.81
N GLU A 766 -43.91 -28.27 -17.32
CA GLU A 766 -42.73 -28.33 -18.19
C GLU A 766 -41.54 -28.96 -17.44
N VAL A 767 -41.21 -28.43 -16.25
CA VAL A 767 -40.11 -28.96 -15.42
C VAL A 767 -40.38 -30.42 -14.99
N ARG A 768 -41.62 -30.78 -14.64
CA ARG A 768 -41.99 -32.18 -14.31
C ARG A 768 -41.75 -33.12 -15.49
N ARG A 769 -42.11 -32.70 -16.70
CA ARG A 769 -41.87 -33.48 -17.93
C ARG A 769 -40.39 -33.60 -18.24
N LEU A 770 -39.63 -32.51 -18.13
CA LEU A 770 -38.18 -32.51 -18.37
C LEU A 770 -37.47 -33.47 -17.42
N PHE A 771 -37.72 -33.35 -16.11
CA PHE A 771 -37.17 -34.25 -15.10
C PHE A 771 -37.42 -35.74 -15.41
N LEU A 772 -38.66 -36.10 -15.75
CA LEU A 772 -38.99 -37.48 -16.12
C LEU A 772 -38.33 -37.90 -17.45
N SER A 773 -38.19 -36.98 -18.41
CA SER A 773 -37.50 -37.24 -19.68
C SER A 773 -36.01 -37.51 -19.46
N ASP A 774 -35.36 -36.74 -18.60
CA ASP A 774 -33.93 -36.89 -18.29
C ASP A 774 -33.68 -38.17 -17.51
N MET A 775 -34.55 -38.53 -16.55
CA MET A 775 -34.49 -39.82 -15.88
C MET A 775 -34.60 -40.99 -16.87
N ILE A 776 -35.52 -40.94 -17.83
CA ILE A 776 -35.65 -41.97 -18.89
C ILE A 776 -34.36 -42.07 -19.71
N LYS A 777 -33.76 -40.95 -20.14
CA LYS A 777 -32.50 -40.92 -20.90
C LYS A 777 -31.34 -41.49 -20.08
N LEU A 778 -31.14 -41.00 -18.86
CA LEU A 778 -30.10 -41.44 -17.92
C LEU A 778 -30.19 -42.94 -17.59
N PHE A 779 -31.41 -43.48 -17.44
CA PHE A 779 -31.62 -44.88 -17.09
C PHE A 779 -31.62 -45.83 -18.29
N ASN A 780 -31.96 -45.39 -19.50
CA ASN A 780 -31.77 -46.21 -20.69
C ASN A 780 -30.26 -46.46 -20.94
N ASN A 781 -29.46 -45.39 -20.84
CA ASN A 781 -28.09 -45.39 -21.34
C ASN A 781 -27.03 -45.96 -20.36
N SER A 782 -27.28 -45.96 -19.04
CA SER A 782 -26.30 -46.45 -18.04
C SER A 782 -26.89 -47.48 -17.07
N ARG A 783 -26.11 -48.55 -16.82
CA ARG A 783 -26.42 -49.53 -15.75
C ARG A 783 -26.22 -48.92 -14.36
N GLU A 784 -25.17 -48.12 -14.19
CA GLU A 784 -24.79 -47.49 -12.92
C GLU A 784 -25.88 -46.52 -12.45
N ASN A 785 -26.46 -45.74 -13.37
CA ASN A 785 -27.58 -44.84 -13.08
C ASN A 785 -28.80 -45.63 -12.56
N ARG A 786 -29.16 -46.75 -13.22
CA ARG A 786 -30.25 -47.63 -12.75
C ARG A 786 -29.98 -48.18 -11.34
N ARG A 787 -28.76 -48.65 -11.08
CA ARG A 787 -28.36 -49.16 -9.74
C ARG A 787 -28.40 -48.07 -8.67
N SER A 788 -28.00 -46.84 -9.00
CA SER A 788 -27.97 -45.70 -8.08
C SER A 788 -29.36 -45.33 -7.56
N LEU A 789 -30.40 -45.41 -8.40
CA LEU A 789 -31.78 -45.21 -7.95
C LEU A 789 -32.32 -46.43 -7.18
N LEU A 790 -32.02 -47.66 -7.62
CA LEU A 790 -32.43 -48.88 -6.92
C LEU A 790 -31.88 -48.99 -5.48
N GLN A 791 -30.77 -48.32 -5.18
CA GLN A 791 -30.19 -48.21 -3.85
C GLN A 791 -30.82 -47.11 -2.97
N CYS A 792 -31.67 -46.25 -3.52
CA CYS A 792 -32.38 -45.22 -2.75
C CYS A 792 -33.54 -45.82 -1.97
N SER A 793 -33.65 -45.48 -0.67
CA SER A 793 -34.75 -45.96 0.17
C SER A 793 -36.10 -45.41 -0.29
N VAL A 794 -37.08 -46.30 -0.41
CA VAL A 794 -38.50 -45.99 -0.71
C VAL A 794 -38.67 -45.12 -1.97
N TRP A 795 -37.85 -45.34 -2.99
CA TRP A 795 -37.88 -44.54 -4.21
C TRP A 795 -39.21 -44.61 -4.97
N GLN A 796 -39.94 -45.71 -4.77
CA GLN A 796 -41.24 -45.96 -5.37
C GLN A 796 -42.30 -44.96 -4.90
N GLU A 797 -42.34 -44.59 -3.62
CA GLU A 797 -43.38 -43.67 -3.09
C GLU A 797 -43.29 -42.31 -3.75
N TRP A 798 -42.10 -41.71 -3.75
CA TRP A 798 -41.96 -40.36 -4.29
C TRP A 798 -42.05 -40.35 -5.83
N MET A 799 -41.63 -41.43 -6.50
CA MET A 799 -41.82 -41.59 -7.94
C MET A 799 -43.31 -41.68 -8.32
N ILE A 800 -44.10 -42.50 -7.60
CA ILE A 800 -45.55 -42.61 -7.79
C ILE A 800 -46.25 -41.29 -7.43
N SER A 801 -45.71 -40.51 -6.49
CA SER A 801 -46.29 -39.22 -6.13
C SER A 801 -46.18 -38.13 -7.21
N LEU A 802 -45.44 -38.38 -8.29
CA LEU A 802 -45.40 -37.54 -9.51
C LEU A 802 -46.43 -37.98 -10.57
N CYS A 803 -47.10 -39.11 -10.37
CA CYS A 803 -48.11 -39.66 -11.26
C CYS A 803 -49.49 -39.02 -11.00
N PHE A 804 -50.26 -38.79 -12.07
CA PHE A 804 -51.67 -38.45 -11.98
C PHE A 804 -52.47 -39.75 -12.08
N ILE A 805 -52.93 -40.29 -10.94
CA ILE A 805 -53.63 -41.58 -10.88
C ILE A 805 -54.90 -41.58 -11.74
N ASN A 806 -55.65 -40.46 -11.71
CA ASN A 806 -56.82 -40.20 -12.54
C ASN A 806 -56.54 -38.97 -13.43
N PRO A 807 -55.80 -39.12 -14.55
CA PRO A 807 -55.39 -37.99 -15.38
C PRO A 807 -56.59 -37.38 -16.12
N ARG A 808 -56.69 -36.05 -16.11
CA ARG A 808 -57.84 -35.30 -16.65
C ARG A 808 -57.59 -34.75 -18.06
N ASN A 809 -56.33 -34.72 -18.49
CA ASN A 809 -55.91 -34.21 -19.79
C ASN A 809 -54.72 -35.01 -20.33
N THR A 810 -54.40 -34.79 -21.61
CA THR A 810 -53.33 -35.48 -22.33
C THR A 810 -51.94 -35.25 -21.73
N GLU A 811 -51.71 -34.13 -21.04
CA GLU A 811 -50.40 -33.79 -20.47
C GLU A 811 -50.16 -34.49 -19.13
N GLU A 812 -51.20 -34.59 -18.29
CA GLU A 812 -51.22 -35.43 -17.09
C GLU A 812 -51.06 -36.93 -17.43
N GLN A 813 -51.71 -37.37 -18.52
CA GLN A 813 -51.57 -38.73 -19.03
C GLN A 813 -50.12 -39.01 -19.48
N LYS A 814 -49.50 -38.13 -20.28
CA LYS A 814 -48.10 -38.27 -20.69
C LYS A 814 -47.14 -38.35 -19.50
N ILE A 815 -47.34 -37.53 -18.47
CA ILE A 815 -46.51 -37.57 -17.24
C ILE A 815 -46.65 -38.94 -16.55
N THR A 816 -47.86 -39.46 -16.45
CA THR A 816 -48.16 -40.78 -15.89
C THR A 816 -47.52 -41.91 -16.70
N GLU A 817 -47.60 -41.86 -18.03
CA GLU A 817 -46.92 -42.80 -18.94
C GLU A 817 -45.39 -42.76 -18.79
N MET A 818 -44.80 -41.58 -18.61
CA MET A 818 -43.36 -41.41 -18.38
C MET A 818 -42.93 -42.00 -17.03
N VAL A 819 -43.71 -41.82 -15.96
CA VAL A 819 -43.47 -42.47 -14.66
C VAL A 819 -43.50 -43.99 -14.80
N TYR A 820 -44.49 -44.56 -15.50
CA TYR A 820 -44.54 -46.01 -15.75
C TYR A 820 -43.41 -46.50 -16.67
N ALA A 821 -42.93 -45.68 -17.62
CA ALA A 821 -41.76 -46.02 -18.41
C ALA A 821 -40.49 -46.14 -17.55
N ILE A 822 -40.29 -45.25 -16.57
CA ILE A 822 -39.20 -45.34 -15.59
C ILE A 822 -39.33 -46.62 -14.75
N PHE A 823 -40.52 -46.91 -14.20
CA PHE A 823 -40.76 -48.17 -13.48
C PHE A 823 -40.44 -49.41 -14.32
N ARG A 824 -40.87 -49.45 -15.58
CA ARG A 824 -40.58 -50.55 -16.52
C ARG A 824 -39.08 -50.74 -16.73
N ILE A 825 -38.32 -49.65 -16.94
CA ILE A 825 -36.85 -49.70 -17.12
C ILE A 825 -36.17 -50.25 -15.86
N LEU A 826 -36.56 -49.76 -14.68
CA LEU A 826 -35.93 -50.11 -13.40
C LEU A 826 -36.29 -51.52 -12.92
N LEU A 827 -37.56 -51.91 -13.00
CA LEU A 827 -38.02 -53.24 -12.60
C LEU A 827 -37.46 -54.34 -13.51
N TYR A 828 -37.40 -54.08 -14.83
CA TYR A 828 -36.73 -54.99 -15.76
C TYR A 828 -35.25 -55.17 -15.38
N HIS A 829 -34.56 -54.06 -15.08
CA HIS A 829 -33.16 -54.12 -14.65
C HIS A 829 -32.98 -54.87 -13.32
N ALA A 830 -33.82 -54.57 -12.32
CA ALA A 830 -33.77 -55.20 -11.01
C ALA A 830 -33.97 -56.71 -11.10
N ILE A 831 -35.04 -57.18 -11.75
CA ILE A 831 -35.37 -58.60 -11.88
C ILE A 831 -34.29 -59.35 -12.68
N LYS A 832 -33.77 -58.76 -13.76
CA LYS A 832 -32.87 -59.45 -14.69
C LYS A 832 -31.39 -59.40 -14.30
N TYR A 833 -30.95 -58.36 -13.59
CA TYR A 833 -29.51 -58.07 -13.42
C TYR A 833 -29.06 -57.76 -11.99
N GLU A 834 -29.96 -57.58 -11.01
CA GLU A 834 -29.57 -57.31 -9.61
C GLU A 834 -30.01 -58.45 -8.68
N TRP A 835 -29.09 -58.91 -7.82
CA TRP A 835 -29.36 -59.99 -6.88
C TRP A 835 -30.42 -59.57 -5.86
N GLY A 836 -31.44 -60.40 -5.66
CA GLY A 836 -32.59 -60.09 -4.80
C GLY A 836 -33.59 -59.10 -5.40
N GLY A 837 -33.46 -58.69 -6.67
CA GLY A 837 -34.31 -57.68 -7.32
C GLY A 837 -35.81 -57.99 -7.36
N TRP A 838 -36.21 -59.24 -7.14
CA TRP A 838 -37.63 -59.62 -6.95
C TRP A 838 -38.26 -58.91 -5.73
N ARG A 839 -37.47 -58.59 -4.69
CA ARG A 839 -37.94 -57.83 -3.52
C ARG A 839 -38.38 -56.42 -3.92
N VAL A 840 -37.59 -55.75 -4.76
CA VAL A 840 -37.93 -54.42 -5.31
C VAL A 840 -39.26 -54.44 -6.05
N TRP A 841 -39.56 -55.53 -6.76
CA TRP A 841 -40.85 -55.69 -7.45
C TRP A 841 -42.03 -55.85 -6.47
N VAL A 842 -41.86 -56.65 -5.41
CA VAL A 842 -42.87 -56.80 -4.33
C VAL A 842 -43.10 -55.47 -3.59
N ASP A 843 -42.02 -54.76 -3.24
CA ASP A 843 -42.08 -53.43 -2.60
C ASP A 843 -42.79 -52.43 -3.52
N THR A 844 -42.50 -52.45 -4.82
CA THR A 844 -43.15 -51.57 -5.80
C THR A 844 -44.65 -51.83 -5.89
N LEU A 845 -45.08 -53.10 -5.96
CA LEU A 845 -46.50 -53.45 -6.00
C LEU A 845 -47.23 -53.03 -4.72
N SER A 846 -46.66 -53.33 -3.54
CA SER A 846 -47.29 -52.99 -2.26
C SER A 846 -47.43 -51.48 -2.06
N ILE A 847 -46.39 -50.70 -2.38
CA ILE A 847 -46.43 -49.22 -2.31
C ILE A 847 -47.43 -48.66 -3.34
N THR A 848 -47.46 -49.18 -4.57
CA THR A 848 -48.41 -48.74 -5.60
C THR A 848 -49.84 -49.02 -5.20
N HIS A 849 -50.14 -50.25 -4.75
CA HIS A 849 -51.48 -50.63 -4.31
C HIS A 849 -51.96 -49.78 -3.14
N SER A 850 -51.10 -49.59 -2.12
CA SER A 850 -51.37 -48.72 -0.98
C SER A 850 -51.71 -47.29 -1.42
N LYS A 851 -50.90 -46.70 -2.30
CA LYS A 851 -51.09 -45.32 -2.76
C LYS A 851 -52.34 -45.13 -3.63
N VAL A 852 -52.64 -46.07 -4.54
CA VAL A 852 -53.85 -46.04 -5.37
C VAL A 852 -55.11 -46.22 -4.52
N THR A 853 -55.11 -47.18 -3.58
CA THR A 853 -56.23 -47.41 -2.67
C THR A 853 -56.50 -46.17 -1.80
N PHE A 854 -55.44 -45.52 -1.31
CA PHE A 854 -55.55 -44.29 -0.50
C PHE A 854 -56.17 -43.12 -1.28
N GLU A 855 -55.69 -42.82 -2.50
CA GLU A 855 -56.27 -41.72 -3.30
C GLU A 855 -57.69 -42.05 -3.78
N GLN A 856 -58.01 -43.32 -4.10
CA GLN A 856 -59.38 -43.73 -4.42
C GLN A 856 -60.32 -43.60 -3.21
N HIS A 857 -59.86 -43.93 -2.00
CA HIS A 857 -60.61 -43.72 -0.76
C HIS A 857 -60.85 -42.22 -0.49
N LYS A 858 -59.81 -41.39 -0.64
CA LYS A 858 -59.89 -39.92 -0.52
C LYS A 858 -60.85 -39.30 -1.54
N GLU A 859 -60.84 -39.78 -2.78
CA GLU A 859 -61.77 -39.31 -3.81
C GLU A 859 -63.21 -39.73 -3.48
N ASN A 860 -63.43 -40.99 -3.07
CA ASN A 860 -64.74 -41.47 -2.61
C ASN A 860 -65.27 -40.64 -1.43
N LEU A 861 -64.42 -40.34 -0.44
CA LEU A 861 -64.75 -39.50 0.70
C LEU A 861 -65.11 -38.07 0.25
N SER A 862 -64.35 -37.49 -0.69
CA SER A 862 -64.66 -36.17 -1.26
C SER A 862 -65.98 -36.15 -2.04
N ARG A 863 -66.35 -37.26 -2.70
CA ARG A 863 -67.65 -37.43 -3.36
C ARG A 863 -68.78 -37.53 -2.34
N MET A 864 -68.60 -38.27 -1.24
CA MET A 864 -69.58 -38.32 -0.13
C MET A 864 -69.78 -36.94 0.51
N PHE A 865 -68.71 -36.18 0.78
CA PHE A 865 -68.83 -34.82 1.35
C PHE A 865 -69.59 -33.86 0.42
N ARG A 866 -69.32 -33.88 -0.90
CA ARG A 866 -70.11 -33.08 -1.85
C ARG A 866 -71.57 -33.51 -1.93
N GLN A 867 -71.85 -34.81 -1.81
CA GLN A 867 -73.22 -35.32 -1.77
C GLN A 867 -73.95 -34.89 -0.48
N TYR A 868 -73.26 -34.89 0.67
CA TYR A 868 -73.78 -34.36 1.94
C TYR A 868 -74.09 -32.87 1.87
N GLN A 869 -73.16 -32.05 1.37
CA GLN A 869 -73.37 -30.60 1.19
C GLN A 869 -74.53 -30.30 0.21
N HIS A 870 -74.67 -31.09 -0.86
CA HIS A 870 -75.84 -30.98 -1.74
C HIS A 870 -77.14 -31.43 -1.07
N GLN A 871 -77.13 -32.43 -0.19
CA GLN A 871 -78.32 -32.83 0.56
C GLN A 871 -78.73 -31.80 1.62
N GLU A 872 -77.80 -31.15 2.32
CA GLU A 872 -78.12 -30.03 3.22
C GLU A 872 -78.72 -28.83 2.46
N SER A 873 -78.32 -28.59 1.21
CA SER A 873 -78.90 -27.53 0.38
C SER A 873 -80.36 -27.78 -0.09
N LEU A 874 -80.88 -29.01 0.10
CA LEU A 874 -82.17 -29.45 -0.46
C LEU A 874 -83.09 -30.17 0.56
N GLY A 875 -82.70 -30.32 1.82
CA GLY A 875 -83.45 -31.09 2.82
C GLY A 875 -83.40 -30.52 4.24
N SER A 876 -84.50 -29.89 4.67
CA SER A 876 -84.68 -29.46 6.07
C SER A 876 -84.77 -30.65 7.02
N VAL A 877 -83.75 -30.85 7.86
CA VAL A 877 -83.81 -31.74 9.03
C VAL A 877 -83.41 -30.97 10.29
N ARG A 878 -84.21 -31.14 11.36
CA ARG A 878 -84.14 -30.37 12.61
C ARG A 878 -82.95 -30.80 13.47
N THR A 879 -82.03 -29.89 13.79
CA THR A 879 -81.12 -30.03 14.93
C THR A 879 -81.83 -29.65 16.24
N ILE A 880 -81.67 -30.47 17.28
CA ILE A 880 -82.28 -30.24 18.59
C ILE A 880 -81.36 -29.41 19.49
N SER A 881 -81.98 -28.38 20.06
CA SER A 881 -81.55 -27.36 21.02
C SER A 881 -80.53 -27.67 22.13
N GLY A 882 -79.82 -26.62 22.53
CA GLY A 882 -79.24 -26.38 23.87
C GLY A 882 -78.25 -25.19 23.89
N VAL A 883 -78.63 -23.91 23.71
CA VAL A 883 -79.38 -22.99 24.62
C VAL A 883 -78.58 -22.76 25.94
N SER A 884 -78.10 -21.58 26.34
CA SER A 884 -78.66 -20.19 26.35
C SER A 884 -77.54 -19.12 26.28
N GLN A 885 -77.60 -18.03 25.48
CA GLN A 885 -78.25 -16.70 25.64
C GLN A 885 -77.59 -15.64 26.58
N SER A 886 -77.11 -14.54 25.97
CA SER A 886 -77.29 -13.08 26.28
C SER A 886 -76.18 -12.29 25.54
N SER A 887 -76.42 -11.44 24.53
CA SER A 887 -77.05 -10.10 24.53
C SER A 887 -76.42 -9.14 25.56
N GLU A 888 -75.93 -7.93 25.26
CA GLU A 888 -75.85 -7.09 24.03
C GLU A 888 -74.81 -5.94 24.32
N ASN A 889 -74.41 -4.96 23.47
CA ASN A 889 -74.83 -4.47 22.14
C ASN A 889 -73.69 -3.63 21.46
N MET A 890 -73.86 -3.24 20.18
CA MET A 890 -73.33 -2.03 19.43
C MET A 890 -71.83 -1.60 19.51
N GLU A 891 -71.15 -1.05 18.48
CA GLU A 891 -71.44 -0.59 17.09
C GLU A 891 -70.09 -0.70 16.28
N GLY A 892 -70.03 -1.20 15.03
CA GLY A 892 -70.07 -0.41 13.77
C GLY A 892 -68.66 0.04 13.29
N VAL A 893 -68.20 -0.03 12.02
CA VAL A 893 -68.74 -0.41 10.70
C VAL A 893 -67.59 -0.84 9.74
N ASN A 894 -67.86 -1.80 8.82
CA ASN A 894 -67.27 -2.19 7.50
C ASN A 894 -65.98 -1.49 6.96
N GLY A 895 -65.09 -2.08 6.14
CA GLY A 895 -64.96 -3.36 5.38
C GLY A 895 -63.59 -3.33 4.62
N SER A 896 -63.06 -4.32 3.88
CA SER A 896 -63.68 -5.36 3.02
C SER A 896 -62.75 -6.56 2.71
N SER A 897 -63.37 -7.71 2.41
CA SER A 897 -62.88 -8.86 1.60
C SER A 897 -61.54 -9.55 1.93
N ALA A 898 -61.62 -10.74 2.52
CA ALA A 898 -60.57 -11.77 2.51
C ALA A 898 -61.09 -13.02 1.77
N GLU A 899 -60.21 -13.75 1.08
CA GLU A 899 -60.54 -15.00 0.38
C GLU A 899 -60.65 -16.19 1.35
N GLU A 900 -61.65 -17.05 1.15
CA GLU A 900 -61.86 -18.26 1.96
C GLU A 900 -60.84 -19.36 1.61
N MET A 901 -60.27 -20.00 2.63
CA MET A 901 -59.54 -21.27 2.49
C MET A 901 -60.09 -22.31 3.47
N ALA A 902 -60.47 -23.47 2.94
CA ALA A 902 -61.17 -24.52 3.69
C ALA A 902 -60.30 -25.21 4.77
N PRO A 903 -60.89 -25.68 5.88
CA PRO A 903 -60.14 -26.26 7.00
C PRO A 903 -59.67 -27.70 6.74
N ASN A 904 -58.46 -28.02 7.22
CA ASN A 904 -57.91 -29.38 7.25
C ASN A 904 -58.18 -30.04 8.61
N THR A 905 -58.89 -31.17 8.61
CA THR A 905 -59.07 -32.02 9.80
C THR A 905 -57.83 -32.88 10.04
N VAL A 906 -57.14 -32.69 11.16
CA VAL A 906 -56.07 -33.58 11.63
C VAL A 906 -56.68 -34.61 12.59
N ILE A 907 -56.39 -35.89 12.38
CA ILE A 907 -56.74 -36.98 13.30
C ILE A 907 -55.49 -37.33 14.11
N GLU A 908 -55.49 -37.02 15.40
CA GLU A 908 -54.50 -37.56 16.34
C GLU A 908 -54.86 -39.01 16.72
N LEU A 909 -53.89 -39.91 16.64
CA LEU A 909 -53.96 -41.24 17.23
C LEU A 909 -53.05 -41.28 18.46
N ARG A 910 -53.65 -41.26 19.65
CA ARG A 910 -52.96 -41.63 20.89
C ARG A 910 -52.94 -43.15 21.04
N VAL A 911 -51.84 -43.67 21.58
CA VAL A 911 -51.70 -45.06 22.02
C VAL A 911 -51.43 -45.02 23.53
N ASP A 912 -52.25 -45.73 24.30
CA ASP A 912 -52.17 -45.73 25.76
C ASP A 912 -50.99 -46.56 26.29
N GLU A 913 -50.43 -46.11 27.43
CA GLU A 913 -49.42 -46.85 28.18
C GLU A 913 -50.05 -48.01 29.00
N PRO A 914 -49.37 -49.16 29.13
CA PRO A 914 -49.69 -50.13 30.18
C PRO A 914 -48.95 -49.79 31.48
N SER A 915 -49.70 -49.55 32.55
CA SER A 915 -49.16 -49.39 33.91
C SER A 915 -48.55 -50.68 34.46
N GLN A 916 -47.43 -50.60 35.21
CA GLN A 916 -47.28 -51.34 36.46
C GLN A 916 -46.14 -50.85 37.38
N LYS A 917 -46.25 -51.24 38.66
CA LYS A 917 -45.55 -50.72 39.84
C LYS A 917 -44.11 -51.24 39.99
N SER A 918 -43.29 -50.48 40.71
CA SER A 918 -42.07 -50.96 41.40
C SER A 918 -42.43 -51.91 42.58
N PRO A 919 -41.53 -52.81 43.05
CA PRO A 919 -40.47 -52.38 44.00
C PRO A 919 -39.13 -53.18 44.01
N GLU A 920 -38.13 -52.55 44.65
CA GLU A 920 -37.11 -53.11 45.57
C GLU A 920 -36.06 -54.20 45.24
N SER A 921 -34.87 -53.93 45.79
CA SER A 921 -33.92 -54.86 46.47
C SER A 921 -32.73 -55.48 45.72
N ALA A 922 -31.62 -55.51 46.46
CA ALA A 922 -30.24 -55.71 46.07
C ALA A 922 -29.73 -57.16 46.17
N SER A 923 -28.69 -57.50 45.37
CA SER A 923 -27.54 -58.40 45.66
C SER A 923 -26.81 -58.71 44.32
N SER A 924 -25.53 -58.46 44.01
CA SER A 924 -24.22 -58.55 44.69
C SER A 924 -23.40 -59.81 44.36
N SER A 925 -22.51 -59.74 43.35
CA SER A 925 -21.22 -60.49 43.20
C SER A 925 -20.68 -60.25 41.77
N THR A 926 -19.70 -59.39 41.49
CA THR A 926 -18.28 -59.30 41.93
C THR A 926 -17.38 -60.42 41.40
N ILE A 927 -16.38 -60.06 40.56
CA ILE A 927 -14.96 -60.46 40.63
C ILE A 927 -14.12 -59.51 39.73
N THR A 928 -13.22 -58.75 40.38
CA THR A 928 -11.91 -58.14 39.98
C THR A 928 -11.52 -57.91 38.49
N SER A 929 -10.74 -56.88 38.10
CA SER A 929 -9.76 -56.03 38.84
C SER A 929 -9.53 -54.64 38.21
N SER A 930 -9.19 -53.64 39.05
CA SER A 930 -8.69 -52.28 38.74
C SER A 930 -7.16 -52.24 38.44
N PRO A 931 -6.44 -51.10 38.25
CA PRO A 931 -6.79 -49.65 38.35
C PRO A 931 -6.31 -48.82 37.10
N GLN A 932 -6.23 -47.47 37.02
CA GLN A 932 -6.31 -46.35 37.98
C GLN A 932 -6.61 -45.00 37.25
N GLU A 933 -7.36 -44.09 37.90
CA GLU A 933 -7.30 -42.58 37.97
C GLU A 933 -6.92 -41.71 36.73
N THR A 934 -7.39 -40.45 36.57
CA THR A 934 -8.15 -39.52 37.45
C THR A 934 -9.07 -38.60 36.61
N ALA A 935 -10.11 -38.03 37.22
CA ALA A 935 -11.05 -37.09 36.59
C ALA A 935 -10.88 -35.64 37.09
N GLY A 936 -11.43 -34.68 36.34
CA GLY A 936 -11.58 -33.28 36.78
C GLY A 936 -12.45 -32.46 35.83
N GLU A 937 -13.68 -32.15 36.23
CA GLU A 937 -14.60 -31.29 35.48
C GLU A 937 -15.49 -30.46 36.44
N ARG A 938 -16.10 -29.38 35.92
CA ARG A 938 -16.91 -28.30 36.56
C ARG A 938 -16.07 -27.20 37.23
N GLY A 939 -16.38 -25.90 37.05
CA GLY A 939 -17.34 -25.26 36.13
C GLY A 939 -17.76 -23.84 36.60
N GLN A 940 -18.20 -22.99 35.66
CA GLN A 940 -18.85 -21.66 35.86
C GLN A 940 -17.92 -20.55 36.46
N ALA A 941 -18.09 -19.23 36.23
CA ALA A 941 -19.06 -18.43 35.47
C ALA A 941 -18.43 -17.16 34.83
N SER A 942 -19.23 -16.37 34.11
CA SER A 942 -18.95 -15.07 33.47
C SER A 942 -18.66 -13.89 34.41
N ILE A 943 -18.04 -12.80 33.90
CA ILE A 943 -18.38 -11.38 34.21
C ILE A 943 -17.76 -10.40 33.18
N THR A 944 -18.31 -9.19 33.11
CA THR A 944 -18.25 -8.19 32.01
C THR A 944 -17.25 -7.03 32.24
N VAL A 945 -17.11 -6.15 31.23
CA VAL A 945 -16.25 -4.94 31.18
C VAL A 945 -16.77 -3.78 32.03
N SER A 946 -15.91 -3.06 32.79
CA SER A 946 -15.79 -1.57 32.85
C SER A 946 -14.92 -1.03 34.01
N ASN A 947 -14.11 0.01 33.72
CA ASN A 947 -13.45 1.00 34.63
C ASN A 947 -12.43 0.44 35.67
N ILE A 948 -11.29 1.05 36.01
CA ILE A 948 -10.99 2.45 36.41
C ILE A 948 -9.48 2.73 36.17
N LEU A 949 -9.13 3.99 35.85
CA LEU A 949 -7.78 4.57 35.98
C LEU A 949 -7.56 5.05 37.43
N GLU A 950 -6.47 4.66 38.10
CA GLU A 950 -5.65 5.53 38.98
C GLU A 950 -4.61 4.74 39.80
N ARG A 951 -3.43 5.37 40.02
CA ARG A 951 -2.34 5.00 40.96
C ARG A 951 -1.65 3.64 40.66
N SER A 952 -0.37 3.46 40.97
CA SER A 952 0.47 4.17 41.95
C SER A 952 1.85 4.59 41.41
N GLU A 953 2.26 5.81 41.75
CA GLU A 953 3.67 6.19 41.82
C GLU A 953 4.39 5.48 42.99
N SER A 954 5.70 5.74 43.08
CA SER A 954 6.61 5.63 44.23
C SER A 954 7.45 4.35 44.39
N ALA A 955 8.76 4.59 44.21
CA ALA A 955 9.90 4.08 44.99
C ALA A 955 10.17 2.56 45.07
N GLU A 956 11.29 2.15 44.46
CA GLU A 956 12.49 1.95 45.27
C GLU A 956 13.79 2.23 44.49
N GLY A 957 14.80 2.72 45.20
CA GLY A 957 16.09 3.15 44.63
C GLY A 957 17.14 2.03 44.56
N PRO A 958 18.34 2.33 44.00
CA PRO A 958 19.25 1.29 43.51
C PRO A 958 20.18 0.70 44.59
N ARG A 959 20.60 -0.54 44.37
CA ARG A 959 21.87 -1.07 44.89
C ARG A 959 22.84 -1.30 43.74
N ARG A 960 24.01 -0.67 43.82
CA ARG A 960 25.23 -1.13 43.17
C ARG A 960 25.72 -2.36 43.93
N ASP A 961 26.27 -3.35 43.24
CA ASP A 961 27.66 -3.74 43.52
C ASP A 961 28.28 -4.60 42.41
N HIS A 962 29.59 -4.70 42.49
CA HIS A 962 30.58 -5.08 41.48
C HIS A 962 30.57 -6.52 40.92
N SER A 963 31.35 -6.64 39.82
CA SER A 963 32.12 -7.80 39.32
C SER A 963 31.41 -8.80 38.39
N GLY A 964 32.07 -9.07 37.26
CA GLY A 964 31.59 -9.84 36.10
C GLY A 964 32.15 -9.25 34.81
#